data_AF-A0AAV5ZDV4-F1
#
_entry.id   AF-A0AAV5ZDV4-F1
#
_cell.length_a   1.000
_cell.length_b   1.000
_cell.length_c   1.000
_cell.angle_alpha   90.00
_cell.angle_beta   90.00
_cell.angle_gamma   90.00
#
_symmetry.space_group_name_H-M   'P 1'
#
loop_
_entity.id
_entity.type
_entity.pdbx_description
1 polymer ?
#
loop_
_entity_poly.entity_id
_entity_poly.type
_entity_poly.pdbx_seq_one_letter_code
_entity_poly.pdbx_strand_id
1 'polypeptide(L)'
;MRFSDARLAPIWDKVRTGERLSREDGLTLFATDDLLGVGRMADHVKSKREGDRVYFVINRHITPTNVCVLSCSFCGFARKPGQAGAYEHTIEDMVAMVREETREVHIVGGHHPDWPFEYYERMIQAIHAAHPEVQIKAFTAAEIDYFWRRWKLEPKEALTRLKAAGLQSMPGGGAEIFSPRLARLLKYTGKADPERWCEIHGIAHALGIPTNATMLYGHVETPAERVDHLLRLREQQDASGGFLTFIPLTYQEGATQLVPRRTPPGDSLRTIAVSRLLLDNFPHVEAYWVVLGEATASIALNFGADDVNGTLEDERIQHLSGAQTPAGLAREQLFRMIRDAGKIPVERDALYNLVGGPDMAPHTPQRSERPGKPVALLDKIREKALNGKRLDRDEGRYLLTDAPLLEVGALANEVRFARHPEKVVTFVIDTNPNYTNVCITDCQFCAFYRKPGDKEAWTLSVDEVLAKVEFAAAKGATTVLLQGGHNPTLPLDYYLTLVRETRRRFPQVTPHFFTASEITLMAEVAKTTIEDILEQLYEAGQRTIPGGGAEVLSERVRTRIEPKKGGPRAWLDVHRAAHRRGFKSTATMMYGHVETADDLLDHFDSIRALQDEHAGFTAFVPWSFKPGNTLLEKWIKHYKGPNAYLRMLAVSRLYLDNFPHVQASWFSEGKESGQVALHFGADDWGGTLFEENVHKAADYVNTISVEEIVMLIREAGFTPAQRTPEYEILARY
;
A
#
# COMPACT_ATOMS: atom_id res chain seq x y z
N MET A 1 16.40 0.04 -20.53
CA MET A 1 16.08 0.33 -19.12
C MET A 1 17.35 0.84 -18.45
N ARG A 2 17.27 1.84 -17.58
CA ARG A 2 18.40 2.32 -16.77
C ARG A 2 18.17 1.91 -15.32
N PHE A 3 19.23 1.51 -14.62
CA PHE A 3 19.19 1.04 -13.23
C PHE A 3 20.09 1.90 -12.36
N SER A 4 19.68 2.13 -11.11
CA SER A 4 20.54 2.79 -10.12
C SER A 4 21.61 1.81 -9.59
N ASP A 5 21.33 0.51 -9.65
CA ASP A 5 22.30 -0.55 -9.41
C ASP A 5 22.77 -1.19 -10.72
N ALA A 6 24.03 -0.94 -11.09
CA ALA A 6 24.62 -1.43 -12.32
C ALA A 6 24.64 -2.97 -12.43
N ARG A 7 24.57 -3.69 -11.30
CA ARG A 7 24.52 -5.17 -11.27
C ARG A 7 23.25 -5.72 -11.94
N LEU A 8 22.21 -4.91 -12.08
CA LEU A 8 20.96 -5.31 -12.74
C LEU A 8 21.05 -5.30 -14.27
N ALA A 9 21.99 -4.55 -14.87
CA ALA A 9 22.07 -4.44 -16.33
C ALA A 9 22.34 -5.80 -17.03
N PRO A 10 23.31 -6.63 -16.59
CA PRO A 10 23.50 -7.96 -17.17
C PRO A 10 22.29 -8.89 -17.00
N ILE A 11 21.59 -8.80 -15.85
CA ILE A 11 20.38 -9.59 -15.59
C ILE A 11 19.25 -9.14 -16.52
N TRP A 12 19.12 -7.84 -16.75
CA TRP A 12 18.15 -7.29 -17.70
C TRP A 12 18.39 -7.74 -19.13
N ASP A 13 19.64 -7.85 -19.57
CA ASP A 13 19.94 -8.39 -20.90
C ASP A 13 19.42 -9.82 -21.05
N LYS A 14 19.64 -10.68 -20.05
CA LYS A 14 19.06 -12.03 -20.01
C LYS A 14 17.54 -12.01 -20.07
N VAL A 15 16.89 -11.21 -19.22
CA VAL A 15 15.42 -11.08 -19.18
C VAL A 15 14.86 -10.65 -20.54
N ARG A 16 15.48 -9.66 -21.17
CA ARG A 16 15.06 -9.12 -22.47
C ARG A 16 15.21 -10.13 -23.61
N THR A 17 16.26 -10.95 -23.59
CA THR A 17 16.48 -12.01 -24.59
C THR A 17 15.76 -13.32 -24.26
N GLY A 18 15.13 -13.41 -23.08
CA GLY A 18 14.45 -14.62 -22.63
C GLY A 18 15.40 -15.71 -22.12
N GLU A 19 16.63 -15.35 -21.76
CA GLU A 19 17.56 -16.27 -21.12
C GLU A 19 17.13 -16.51 -19.65
N ARG A 20 17.18 -17.77 -19.25
CA ARG A 20 16.81 -18.21 -17.90
C ARG A 20 17.80 -17.68 -16.86
N LEU A 21 17.26 -17.11 -15.79
CA LEU A 21 18.07 -16.56 -14.70
C LEU A 21 18.67 -17.65 -13.79
N SER A 22 19.89 -17.41 -13.34
CA SER A 22 20.65 -18.27 -12.44
C SER A 22 20.33 -18.00 -10.97
N ARG A 23 20.90 -18.84 -10.10
CA ARG A 23 20.89 -18.61 -8.65
C ARG A 23 21.55 -17.29 -8.25
N GLU A 24 22.67 -16.95 -8.87
CA GLU A 24 23.41 -15.70 -8.60
C GLU A 24 22.63 -14.47 -9.03
N ASP A 25 21.90 -14.56 -10.15
CA ASP A 25 20.98 -13.51 -10.59
C ASP A 25 19.89 -13.30 -9.52
N GLY A 26 19.29 -14.39 -9.02
CA GLY A 26 18.30 -14.35 -7.94
C GLY A 26 18.81 -13.69 -6.65
N LEU A 27 20.01 -14.04 -6.21
CA LEU A 27 20.65 -13.42 -5.04
C LEU A 27 20.90 -11.93 -5.25
N THR A 28 21.34 -11.54 -6.46
CA THR A 28 21.57 -10.13 -6.81
C THR A 28 20.28 -9.32 -6.78
N LEU A 29 19.17 -9.89 -7.29
CA LEU A 29 17.86 -9.24 -7.28
C LEU A 29 17.30 -9.05 -5.86
N PHE A 30 17.58 -9.97 -4.94
CA PHE A 30 17.23 -9.79 -3.53
C PHE A 30 18.13 -8.77 -2.80
N ALA A 31 19.39 -8.64 -3.20
CA ALA A 31 20.40 -7.81 -2.53
C ALA A 31 20.50 -6.36 -3.04
N THR A 32 19.78 -5.98 -4.08
CA THR A 32 19.84 -4.62 -4.65
C THR A 32 18.95 -3.62 -3.91
N ASP A 33 19.38 -2.38 -3.79
CA ASP A 33 18.52 -1.28 -3.31
C ASP A 33 17.58 -0.74 -4.40
N ASP A 34 17.79 -1.12 -5.68
CA ASP A 34 16.97 -0.67 -6.81
C ASP A 34 15.66 -1.46 -6.92
N LEU A 35 14.77 -1.27 -5.95
CA LEU A 35 13.46 -1.93 -5.90
C LEU A 35 12.65 -1.69 -7.18
N LEU A 36 12.65 -0.46 -7.69
CA LEU A 36 11.91 -0.10 -8.91
C LEU A 36 12.56 -0.67 -10.17
N GLY A 37 13.87 -0.85 -10.19
CA GLY A 37 14.57 -1.61 -11.23
C GLY A 37 14.05 -3.04 -11.32
N VAL A 38 14.04 -3.77 -10.20
CA VAL A 38 13.53 -5.14 -10.13
C VAL A 38 12.04 -5.20 -10.52
N GLY A 39 11.23 -4.28 -10.01
CA GLY A 39 9.80 -4.17 -10.36
C GLY A 39 9.56 -3.96 -11.85
N ARG A 40 10.30 -3.05 -12.50
CA ARG A 40 10.18 -2.80 -13.95
C ARG A 40 10.57 -4.02 -14.79
N MET A 41 11.59 -4.76 -14.38
CA MET A 41 11.97 -6.02 -15.05
C MET A 41 10.84 -7.04 -14.95
N ALA A 42 10.23 -7.18 -13.77
CA ALA A 42 9.13 -8.12 -13.56
C ALA A 42 7.83 -7.71 -14.28
N ASP A 43 7.47 -6.41 -14.29
CA ASP A 43 6.33 -5.89 -15.06
C ASP A 43 6.54 -6.07 -16.57
N HIS A 44 7.77 -5.97 -17.07
CA HIS A 44 8.08 -6.30 -18.46
C HIS A 44 7.75 -7.76 -18.79
N VAL A 45 8.20 -8.70 -17.94
CA VAL A 45 7.90 -10.13 -18.13
C VAL A 45 6.39 -10.39 -18.05
N LYS A 46 5.72 -9.83 -17.04
CA LYS A 46 4.27 -9.96 -16.85
C LYS A 46 3.49 -9.38 -18.03
N SER A 47 3.83 -8.18 -18.47
CA SER A 47 3.15 -7.50 -19.58
C SER A 47 3.37 -8.20 -20.91
N LYS A 48 4.53 -8.84 -21.13
CA LYS A 48 4.77 -9.66 -22.32
C LYS A 48 3.88 -10.92 -22.36
N ARG A 49 3.49 -11.46 -21.20
CA ARG A 49 2.61 -12.63 -21.08
C ARG A 49 1.14 -12.26 -21.11
N GLU A 50 0.73 -11.33 -20.25
CA GLU A 50 -0.68 -11.06 -19.96
C GLU A 50 -1.14 -9.65 -20.34
N GLY A 51 -0.24 -8.80 -20.84
CA GLY A 51 -0.52 -7.38 -21.02
C GLY A 51 -1.01 -6.77 -19.71
N ASP A 52 -2.11 -6.03 -19.80
CA ASP A 52 -2.73 -5.39 -18.64
C ASP A 52 -3.75 -6.28 -17.91
N ARG A 53 -3.98 -7.53 -18.33
CA ARG A 53 -4.91 -8.44 -17.64
C ARG A 53 -4.39 -8.79 -16.25
N VAL A 54 -5.30 -8.82 -15.29
CA VAL A 54 -5.10 -9.32 -13.93
C VAL A 54 -6.28 -10.19 -13.56
N TYR A 55 -5.99 -11.42 -13.18
CA TYR A 55 -6.95 -12.45 -12.89
C TYR A 55 -7.50 -12.30 -11.46
N PHE A 56 -8.76 -12.69 -11.30
CA PHE A 56 -9.37 -12.93 -10.00
C PHE A 56 -10.42 -14.04 -10.10
N VAL A 57 -10.83 -14.62 -8.98
CA VAL A 57 -11.87 -15.67 -8.89
C VAL A 57 -12.94 -15.34 -7.86
N ILE A 58 -14.17 -15.80 -8.07
CA ILE A 58 -15.19 -15.82 -7.03
C ILE A 58 -15.08 -17.16 -6.32
N ASN A 59 -14.44 -17.18 -5.15
CA ASN A 59 -14.13 -18.41 -4.43
C ASN A 59 -14.65 -18.42 -2.99
N ARG A 60 -14.89 -19.65 -2.53
CA ARG A 60 -15.26 -19.98 -1.16
C ARG A 60 -14.13 -20.79 -0.53
N HIS A 61 -13.57 -20.30 0.57
CA HIS A 61 -12.63 -21.08 1.35
C HIS A 61 -13.42 -21.98 2.31
N ILE A 62 -13.13 -23.28 2.32
CA ILE A 62 -13.71 -24.23 3.25
C ILE A 62 -12.57 -24.84 4.06
N THR A 63 -12.68 -24.70 5.38
CA THR A 63 -11.73 -25.26 6.32
C THR A 63 -12.45 -26.35 7.12
N PRO A 64 -12.40 -27.63 6.72
CA PRO A 64 -13.26 -28.66 7.31
C PRO A 64 -13.08 -28.81 8.82
N THR A 65 -11.85 -28.61 9.30
CA THR A 65 -11.49 -28.67 10.72
C THR A 65 -10.20 -27.92 10.97
N ASN A 66 -10.02 -27.37 12.17
CA ASN A 66 -8.73 -26.90 12.66
C ASN A 66 -8.00 -27.91 13.58
N VAL A 67 -8.59 -29.09 13.79
CA VAL A 67 -7.97 -30.18 14.55
C VAL A 67 -6.83 -30.76 13.75
N CYS A 68 -5.61 -30.73 14.29
CA CYS A 68 -4.41 -31.14 13.57
C CYS A 68 -3.42 -31.89 14.46
N VAL A 69 -2.96 -33.05 13.96
CA VAL A 69 -1.90 -33.82 14.63
C VAL A 69 -0.54 -33.10 14.64
N LEU A 70 -0.31 -32.18 13.70
CA LEU A 70 0.95 -31.43 13.58
C LEU A 70 1.04 -30.28 14.59
N SER A 71 2.27 -29.82 14.86
CA SER A 71 2.57 -28.76 15.83
C SER A 71 3.61 -27.78 15.27
N CYS A 72 3.37 -27.27 14.07
CA CYS A 72 4.27 -26.35 13.39
C CYS A 72 4.39 -25.02 14.14
N SER A 73 5.62 -24.53 14.35
CA SER A 73 5.87 -23.37 15.20
C SER A 73 5.34 -22.03 14.68
N PHE A 74 4.98 -21.95 13.40
CA PHE A 74 4.44 -20.76 12.73
C PHE A 74 2.91 -20.80 12.54
N CYS A 75 2.24 -21.89 12.91
CA CYS A 75 0.81 -22.07 12.62
C CYS A 75 -0.05 -21.64 13.82
N GLY A 76 -0.76 -20.51 13.69
CA GLY A 76 -1.77 -20.07 14.68
C GLY A 76 -3.11 -20.81 14.58
N PHE A 77 -3.33 -21.50 13.46
CA PHE A 77 -4.58 -22.16 13.11
C PHE A 77 -4.82 -23.48 13.85
N ALA A 78 -3.80 -24.33 13.98
CA ALA A 78 -3.96 -25.70 14.49
C ALA A 78 -4.45 -25.77 15.95
N ARG A 79 -5.33 -26.73 16.23
CA ARG A 79 -5.78 -27.10 17.58
C ARG A 79 -5.63 -28.60 17.80
N LYS A 80 -5.43 -29.03 19.05
CA LYS A 80 -5.46 -30.44 19.45
C LYS A 80 -6.90 -30.88 19.77
N PRO A 81 -7.23 -32.18 19.65
CA PRO A 81 -8.55 -32.67 20.07
C PRO A 81 -8.88 -32.23 21.50
N GLY A 82 -10.08 -31.67 21.68
CA GLY A 82 -10.55 -31.13 22.97
C GLY A 82 -9.94 -29.79 23.40
N GLN A 83 -9.02 -29.21 22.63
CA GLN A 83 -8.51 -27.86 22.90
C GLN A 83 -9.60 -26.81 22.64
N ALA A 84 -9.63 -25.75 23.45
CA ALA A 84 -10.53 -24.63 23.24
C ALA A 84 -10.40 -24.05 21.80
N GLY A 85 -11.55 -23.86 21.14
CA GLY A 85 -11.63 -23.39 19.76
C GLY A 85 -11.40 -24.46 18.69
N ALA A 86 -11.24 -25.74 19.06
CA ALA A 86 -11.29 -26.85 18.11
C ALA A 86 -12.70 -26.98 17.51
N TYR A 87 -12.79 -27.21 16.19
CA TYR A 87 -14.06 -27.42 15.48
C TYR A 87 -13.93 -28.42 14.34
N GLU A 88 -15.06 -29.00 13.97
CA GLU A 88 -15.25 -29.89 12.83
C GLU A 88 -16.56 -29.53 12.15
N HIS A 89 -16.54 -29.30 10.84
CA HIS A 89 -17.75 -29.08 10.04
C HIS A 89 -18.29 -30.41 9.51
N THR A 90 -19.61 -30.53 9.44
CA THR A 90 -20.26 -31.65 8.75
C THR A 90 -20.19 -31.47 7.23
N ILE A 91 -20.37 -32.55 6.46
CA ILE A 91 -20.39 -32.46 4.99
C ILE A 91 -21.56 -31.58 4.53
N GLU A 92 -22.69 -31.69 5.22
CA GLU A 92 -23.88 -30.88 5.00
C GLU A 92 -23.59 -29.39 5.22
N ASP A 93 -22.87 -29.04 6.29
CA ASP A 93 -22.43 -27.65 6.54
C ASP A 93 -21.55 -27.16 5.38
N MET A 94 -20.59 -27.97 4.94
CA MET A 94 -19.66 -27.60 3.86
C MET A 94 -20.37 -27.42 2.51
N VAL A 95 -21.37 -28.24 2.18
CA VAL A 95 -22.19 -28.08 0.98
C VAL A 95 -23.02 -26.79 1.06
N ALA A 96 -23.58 -26.48 2.24
CA ALA A 96 -24.39 -25.28 2.47
C ALA A 96 -23.56 -23.98 2.43
N MET A 97 -22.24 -24.05 2.60
CA MET A 97 -21.34 -22.91 2.46
C MET A 97 -21.11 -22.47 1.01
N VAL A 98 -21.39 -23.33 0.03
CA VAL A 98 -21.16 -23.03 -1.40
C VAL A 98 -22.40 -22.36 -1.98
N ARG A 99 -22.22 -21.16 -2.54
CA ARG A 99 -23.29 -20.36 -3.15
C ARG A 99 -23.29 -20.46 -4.67
N GLU A 100 -24.41 -20.12 -5.30
CA GLU A 100 -24.60 -20.20 -6.77
C GLU A 100 -23.58 -19.36 -7.58
N GLU A 101 -23.11 -18.24 -7.04
CA GLU A 101 -22.10 -17.40 -7.67
C GLU A 101 -20.66 -17.93 -7.54
N THR A 102 -20.45 -18.95 -6.71
CA THR A 102 -19.12 -19.54 -6.49
C THR A 102 -18.63 -20.18 -7.79
N ARG A 103 -17.34 -20.01 -8.09
CA ARG A 103 -16.67 -20.66 -9.24
C ARG A 103 -15.59 -21.63 -8.80
N GLU A 104 -15.02 -21.39 -7.62
CA GLU A 104 -13.99 -22.22 -7.04
C GLU A 104 -14.27 -22.44 -5.55
N VAL A 105 -14.15 -23.68 -5.10
CA VAL A 105 -14.08 -24.02 -3.68
C VAL A 105 -12.66 -24.46 -3.38
N HIS A 106 -12.04 -23.80 -2.39
CA HIS A 106 -10.70 -24.12 -1.91
C HIS A 106 -10.81 -24.83 -0.56
N ILE A 107 -10.40 -26.10 -0.51
CA ILE A 107 -10.51 -26.93 0.70
C ILE A 107 -9.12 -27.30 1.23
N VAL A 108 -8.80 -26.77 2.41
CA VAL A 108 -7.59 -27.08 3.17
C VAL A 108 -7.90 -27.06 4.67
N GLY A 109 -7.26 -27.90 5.47
CA GLY A 109 -7.56 -27.98 6.90
C GLY A 109 -6.49 -28.63 7.76
N GLY A 110 -6.87 -28.95 8.99
CA GLY A 110 -6.05 -29.71 9.91
C GLY A 110 -5.97 -31.19 9.53
N HIS A 111 -4.86 -31.84 9.88
CA HIS A 111 -4.71 -33.29 9.72
C HIS A 111 -5.48 -34.01 10.84
N HIS A 112 -6.75 -34.36 10.56
CA HIS A 112 -7.66 -34.95 11.54
C HIS A 112 -7.24 -36.39 11.92
N PRO A 113 -7.11 -36.73 13.22
CA PRO A 113 -6.61 -38.05 13.65
C PRO A 113 -7.56 -39.23 13.37
N ASP A 114 -8.86 -38.97 13.38
CA ASP A 114 -9.89 -40.01 13.48
C ASP A 114 -10.77 -40.16 12.23
N TRP A 115 -10.72 -39.22 11.28
CA TRP A 115 -11.55 -39.31 10.08
C TRP A 115 -11.00 -40.41 9.17
N PRO A 116 -11.82 -41.33 8.63
CA PRO A 116 -11.37 -42.26 7.60
C PRO A 116 -11.11 -41.52 6.28
N PHE A 117 -10.31 -42.10 5.38
CA PHE A 117 -10.06 -41.51 4.05
C PHE A 117 -11.37 -41.29 3.27
N GLU A 118 -12.32 -42.20 3.40
CA GLU A 118 -13.65 -42.16 2.78
C GLU A 118 -14.48 -40.94 3.22
N TYR A 119 -14.13 -40.30 4.34
CA TYR A 119 -14.75 -39.02 4.72
C TYR A 119 -14.33 -37.90 3.77
N TYR A 120 -13.06 -37.84 3.38
CA TYR A 120 -12.54 -36.86 2.43
C TYR A 120 -13.09 -37.09 1.03
N GLU A 121 -13.24 -38.35 0.59
CA GLU A 121 -13.90 -38.66 -0.69
C GLU A 121 -15.36 -38.22 -0.71
N ARG A 122 -16.13 -38.56 0.34
CA ARG A 122 -17.55 -38.17 0.43
C ARG A 122 -17.72 -36.65 0.48
N MET A 123 -16.80 -35.93 1.11
CA MET A 123 -16.80 -34.47 1.13
C MET A 123 -16.72 -33.89 -0.28
N ILE A 124 -15.72 -34.33 -1.07
CA ILE A 124 -15.54 -33.89 -2.46
C ILE A 124 -16.76 -34.28 -3.31
N GLN A 125 -17.21 -35.52 -3.19
CA GLN A 125 -18.35 -36.05 -3.94
C GLN A 125 -19.64 -35.29 -3.64
N ALA A 126 -19.91 -34.96 -2.37
CA ALA A 126 -21.12 -34.24 -1.97
C ALA A 126 -21.13 -32.81 -2.52
N ILE A 127 -20.00 -32.10 -2.45
CA ILE A 127 -19.89 -30.74 -3.01
C ILE A 127 -20.05 -30.80 -4.53
N HIS A 128 -19.36 -31.72 -5.22
CA HIS A 128 -19.44 -31.85 -6.68
C HIS A 128 -20.84 -32.24 -7.16
N ALA A 129 -21.54 -33.11 -6.43
CA ALA A 129 -22.90 -33.51 -6.77
C ALA A 129 -23.91 -32.38 -6.56
N ALA A 130 -23.72 -31.56 -5.52
CA ALA A 130 -24.60 -30.43 -5.23
C ALA A 130 -24.35 -29.22 -6.14
N HIS A 131 -23.09 -29.00 -6.54
CA HIS A 131 -22.63 -27.83 -7.31
C HIS A 131 -21.68 -28.27 -8.45
N PRO A 132 -22.18 -28.97 -9.49
CA PRO A 132 -21.34 -29.57 -10.54
C PRO A 132 -20.57 -28.55 -11.39
N GLU A 133 -21.02 -27.30 -11.42
CA GLU A 133 -20.36 -26.17 -12.09
C GLU A 133 -19.19 -25.56 -11.30
N VAL A 134 -19.09 -25.84 -10.00
CA VAL A 134 -18.04 -25.31 -9.13
C VAL A 134 -16.79 -26.18 -9.24
N GLN A 135 -15.63 -25.53 -9.41
CA GLN A 135 -14.37 -26.24 -9.41
C GLN A 135 -13.84 -26.47 -7.99
N ILE A 136 -13.49 -27.72 -7.68
CA ILE A 136 -12.97 -28.12 -6.38
C ILE A 136 -11.45 -28.18 -6.44
N LYS A 137 -10.83 -27.23 -5.74
CA LYS A 137 -9.39 -27.17 -5.47
C LYS A 137 -9.15 -27.71 -4.06
N ALA A 138 -8.72 -28.95 -3.94
CA ALA A 138 -8.63 -29.60 -2.64
C ALA A 138 -7.41 -30.48 -2.42
N PHE A 139 -7.03 -30.40 -1.15
CA PHE A 139 -5.92 -30.93 -0.40
C PHE A 139 -4.53 -30.64 -0.96
N THR A 140 -3.73 -30.03 -0.09
CA THR A 140 -2.30 -29.81 -0.26
C THR A 140 -1.53 -31.12 -0.30
N ALA A 141 -0.31 -31.10 -0.81
CA ALA A 141 0.58 -32.26 -0.72
C ALA A 141 0.88 -32.69 0.74
N ALA A 142 0.76 -31.79 1.72
CA ALA A 142 0.91 -32.13 3.13
C ALA A 142 -0.20 -33.07 3.64
N GLU A 143 -1.44 -32.85 3.20
CA GLU A 143 -2.59 -33.70 3.50
C GLU A 143 -2.48 -35.04 2.74
N ILE A 144 -2.10 -35.02 1.46
CA ILE A 144 -1.88 -36.27 0.69
C ILE A 144 -0.78 -37.14 1.34
N ASP A 145 0.32 -36.54 1.81
CA ASP A 145 1.36 -37.28 2.55
C ASP A 145 0.87 -37.77 3.93
N TYR A 146 -0.02 -37.01 4.57
CA TYR A 146 -0.68 -37.46 5.79
C TYR A 146 -1.54 -38.71 5.54
N PHE A 147 -2.26 -38.79 4.43
CA PHE A 147 -3.09 -39.93 4.07
C PHE A 147 -2.25 -41.22 3.93
N TRP A 148 -1.08 -41.12 3.28
CA TRP A 148 -0.11 -42.20 3.24
C TRP A 148 0.34 -42.63 4.64
N ARG A 149 0.74 -41.68 5.49
CA ARG A 149 1.24 -42.02 6.83
C ARG A 149 0.18 -42.63 7.73
N ARG A 150 -1.07 -42.20 7.60
CA ARG A 150 -2.19 -42.62 8.42
C ARG A 150 -2.82 -43.95 7.96
N TRP A 151 -3.02 -44.14 6.66
CA TRP A 151 -3.75 -45.29 6.10
C TRP A 151 -2.93 -46.15 5.15
N LYS A 152 -1.66 -45.81 4.90
CA LYS A 152 -0.81 -46.48 3.89
C LYS A 152 -1.40 -46.45 2.48
N LEU A 153 -2.20 -45.42 2.20
CA LEU A 153 -2.75 -45.16 0.88
C LEU A 153 -1.72 -44.40 0.04
N GLU A 154 -1.21 -45.02 -1.03
CA GLU A 154 -0.20 -44.39 -1.87
C GLU A 154 -0.73 -43.10 -2.52
N PRO A 155 0.07 -42.03 -2.65
CA PRO A 155 -0.41 -40.75 -3.19
C PRO A 155 -1.11 -40.87 -4.54
N LYS A 156 -0.61 -41.74 -5.43
CA LYS A 156 -1.24 -42.00 -6.74
C LYS A 156 -2.64 -42.58 -6.59
N GLU A 157 -2.83 -43.50 -5.65
CA GLU A 157 -4.13 -44.11 -5.39
C GLU A 157 -5.09 -43.09 -4.76
N ALA A 158 -4.62 -42.35 -3.74
CA ALA A 158 -5.40 -41.30 -3.07
C ALA A 158 -5.88 -40.23 -4.08
N LEU A 159 -4.98 -39.73 -4.92
CA LEU A 159 -5.31 -38.72 -5.94
C LEU A 159 -6.23 -39.26 -7.03
N THR A 160 -6.07 -40.52 -7.44
CA THR A 160 -6.98 -41.16 -8.41
C THR A 160 -8.40 -41.24 -7.85
N ARG A 161 -8.53 -41.65 -6.59
CA ARG A 161 -9.80 -41.73 -5.86
C ARG A 161 -10.46 -40.36 -5.68
N LEU A 162 -9.70 -39.36 -5.23
CA LEU A 162 -10.20 -37.99 -5.08
C LEU A 162 -10.60 -37.36 -6.43
N LYS A 163 -9.82 -37.62 -7.49
CA LYS A 163 -10.17 -37.18 -8.86
C LYS A 163 -11.49 -37.80 -9.31
N ALA A 164 -11.70 -39.10 -9.06
CA ALA A 164 -12.96 -39.77 -9.37
C ALA A 164 -14.13 -39.21 -8.54
N ALA A 165 -13.88 -38.71 -7.33
CA ALA A 165 -14.89 -38.07 -6.49
C ALA A 165 -15.27 -36.65 -6.95
N GLY A 166 -14.48 -36.00 -7.81
CA GLY A 166 -14.74 -34.65 -8.32
C GLY A 166 -13.60 -33.64 -8.14
N LEU A 167 -12.45 -34.05 -7.59
CA LEU A 167 -11.27 -33.17 -7.46
C LEU A 167 -10.75 -32.74 -8.84
N GLN A 168 -10.55 -31.45 -9.05
CA GLN A 168 -10.05 -30.91 -10.33
C GLN A 168 -8.66 -30.28 -10.24
N SER A 169 -8.27 -29.74 -9.09
CA SER A 169 -6.93 -29.13 -8.89
C SER A 169 -6.48 -29.24 -7.43
N MET A 170 -5.19 -29.04 -7.16
CA MET A 170 -4.66 -28.98 -5.79
C MET A 170 -4.12 -27.59 -5.45
N PRO A 171 -4.30 -27.11 -4.21
CA PRO A 171 -3.62 -25.92 -3.71
C PRO A 171 -2.14 -26.17 -3.46
N GLY A 172 -1.36 -25.09 -3.34
CA GLY A 172 0.10 -25.16 -3.20
C GLY A 172 0.65 -25.15 -1.77
N GLY A 173 -0.23 -25.22 -0.77
CA GLY A 173 0.17 -25.13 0.64
C GLY A 173 1.10 -26.27 1.11
N GLY A 174 1.72 -26.06 2.27
CA GLY A 174 2.57 -27.06 2.93
C GLY A 174 4.03 -27.11 2.45
N ALA A 175 4.41 -26.30 1.46
CA ALA A 175 5.79 -26.17 1.00
C ALA A 175 6.67 -25.37 1.98
N GLU A 176 6.11 -24.32 2.57
CA GLU A 176 6.78 -23.38 3.48
C GLU A 176 8.06 -22.79 2.86
N ILE A 177 9.24 -23.16 3.36
CA ILE A 177 10.54 -22.96 2.71
C ILE A 177 11.26 -24.31 2.67
N PHE A 178 11.86 -24.64 1.52
CA PHE A 178 12.62 -25.86 1.34
C PHE A 178 14.05 -25.73 1.89
N SER A 179 14.15 -25.57 3.21
CA SER A 179 15.41 -25.44 3.93
C SER A 179 15.52 -26.46 5.05
N PRO A 180 16.53 -27.34 5.05
CA PRO A 180 16.80 -28.26 6.17
C PRO A 180 17.03 -27.52 7.50
N ARG A 181 17.59 -26.30 7.45
CA ARG A 181 17.79 -25.46 8.63
C ARG A 181 16.44 -25.04 9.22
N LEU A 182 15.53 -24.55 8.38
CA LEU A 182 14.21 -24.11 8.80
C LEU A 182 13.30 -25.28 9.20
N ALA A 183 13.40 -26.42 8.52
CA ALA A 183 12.66 -27.62 8.91
C ALA A 183 12.97 -28.05 10.35
N ARG A 184 14.24 -27.96 10.77
CA ARG A 184 14.66 -28.20 12.16
C ARG A 184 14.20 -27.09 13.10
N LEU A 185 14.43 -25.83 12.72
CA LEU A 185 14.14 -24.66 13.56
C LEU A 185 12.64 -24.50 13.84
N LEU A 186 11.80 -24.66 12.83
CA LEU A 186 10.36 -24.42 12.87
C LEU A 186 9.54 -25.71 13.09
N LYS A 187 10.23 -26.81 13.40
CA LYS A 187 9.65 -28.12 13.75
C LYS A 187 8.67 -28.62 12.70
N TYR A 188 9.14 -28.83 11.48
CA TYR A 188 8.34 -29.45 10.41
C TYR A 188 8.15 -30.97 10.62
N THR A 189 8.37 -31.49 11.84
CA THR A 189 8.20 -32.91 12.18
C THR A 189 6.78 -33.36 11.82
N GLY A 190 6.69 -34.40 10.98
CA GLY A 190 5.40 -34.86 10.48
C GLY A 190 4.84 -34.05 9.31
N LYS A 191 5.60 -33.16 8.67
CA LYS A 191 5.29 -32.66 7.33
C LYS A 191 6.05 -33.46 6.26
N ALA A 192 5.59 -33.37 5.01
CA ALA A 192 6.35 -33.86 3.87
C ALA A 192 7.66 -33.05 3.77
N ASP A 193 8.77 -33.73 3.49
CA ASP A 193 10.00 -33.05 3.12
C ASP A 193 9.90 -32.50 1.68
N PRO A 194 10.86 -31.64 1.24
CA PRO A 194 10.80 -31.03 -0.08
C PRO A 194 10.74 -32.05 -1.23
N GLU A 195 11.44 -33.19 -1.11
CA GLU A 195 11.44 -34.27 -2.09
C GLU A 195 10.04 -34.88 -2.22
N ARG A 196 9.44 -35.25 -1.08
CA ARG A 196 8.10 -35.84 -1.03
C ARG A 196 7.02 -34.88 -1.48
N TRP A 197 7.14 -33.60 -1.13
CA TRP A 197 6.21 -32.56 -1.61
C TRP A 197 6.26 -32.46 -3.14
N CYS A 198 7.46 -32.38 -3.73
CA CYS A 198 7.62 -32.33 -5.19
C CYS A 198 7.12 -33.62 -5.87
N GLU A 199 7.40 -34.78 -5.29
CA GLU A 199 6.93 -36.08 -5.77
C GLU A 199 5.39 -36.12 -5.88
N ILE A 200 4.68 -35.71 -4.82
CA ILE A 200 3.21 -35.71 -4.79
C ILE A 200 2.63 -34.79 -5.88
N HIS A 201 3.19 -33.59 -6.05
CA HIS A 201 2.78 -32.70 -7.13
C HIS A 201 3.09 -33.30 -8.50
N GLY A 202 4.24 -33.95 -8.69
CA GLY A 202 4.56 -34.68 -9.92
C GLY A 202 3.57 -35.80 -10.23
N ILE A 203 3.13 -36.55 -9.23
CA ILE A 203 2.08 -37.58 -9.38
C ILE A 203 0.76 -36.95 -9.78
N ALA A 204 0.36 -35.83 -9.14
CA ALA A 204 -0.85 -35.10 -9.51
C ALA A 204 -0.81 -34.63 -10.97
N HIS A 205 0.31 -34.05 -11.40
CA HIS A 205 0.52 -33.60 -12.77
C HIS A 205 0.45 -34.76 -13.78
N ALA A 206 1.05 -35.92 -13.46
CA ALA A 206 0.97 -37.13 -14.30
C ALA A 206 -0.47 -37.69 -14.40
N LEU A 207 -1.32 -37.40 -13.41
CA LEU A 207 -2.75 -37.71 -13.44
C LEU A 207 -3.57 -36.61 -14.11
N GLY A 208 -2.96 -35.54 -14.63
CA GLY A 208 -3.65 -34.39 -15.22
C GLY A 208 -4.41 -33.54 -14.20
N ILE A 209 -3.96 -33.52 -12.94
CA ILE A 209 -4.46 -32.65 -11.88
C ILE A 209 -3.48 -31.48 -11.75
N PRO A 210 -3.81 -30.29 -12.29
CA PRO A 210 -2.95 -29.12 -12.13
C PRO A 210 -2.93 -28.64 -10.68
N THR A 211 -1.85 -27.98 -10.30
CA THR A 211 -1.63 -27.56 -8.91
C THR A 211 -1.06 -26.16 -8.81
N ASN A 212 -1.03 -25.59 -7.60
CA ASN A 212 -0.30 -24.35 -7.29
C ASN A 212 0.96 -24.67 -6.46
N ALA A 213 1.83 -23.68 -6.28
CA ALA A 213 2.96 -23.74 -5.36
C ALA A 213 3.00 -22.49 -4.47
N THR A 214 3.38 -22.62 -3.20
CA THR A 214 3.52 -21.48 -2.27
C THR A 214 4.92 -21.37 -1.72
N MET A 215 5.27 -20.19 -1.22
CA MET A 215 6.47 -19.96 -0.41
C MET A 215 6.12 -19.07 0.78
N LEU A 216 6.34 -19.53 2.02
CA LEU A 216 6.17 -18.72 3.23
C LEU A 216 7.43 -17.88 3.46
N TYR A 217 7.30 -16.55 3.54
CA TYR A 217 8.46 -15.66 3.67
C TYR A 217 8.21 -14.50 4.63
N GLY A 218 9.27 -13.75 4.93
CA GLY A 218 9.26 -12.61 5.83
C GLY A 218 9.40 -12.98 7.30
N HIS A 219 9.86 -14.21 7.59
CA HIS A 219 10.17 -14.69 8.93
C HIS A 219 11.70 -14.77 9.13
N VAL A 220 12.21 -15.94 9.52
CA VAL A 220 13.62 -16.19 9.89
C VAL A 220 14.47 -16.80 8.76
N GLU A 221 13.94 -16.84 7.54
CA GLU A 221 14.61 -17.32 6.34
C GLU A 221 15.57 -16.28 5.78
N THR A 222 16.56 -16.75 5.05
CA THR A 222 17.50 -15.91 4.31
C THR A 222 17.04 -15.72 2.86
N PRO A 223 17.46 -14.64 2.18
CA PRO A 223 17.21 -14.49 0.74
C PRO A 223 17.72 -15.67 -0.09
N ALA A 224 18.85 -16.29 0.31
CA ALA A 224 19.37 -17.47 -0.35
C ALA A 224 18.39 -18.66 -0.26
N GLU A 225 17.77 -18.89 0.90
CA GLU A 225 16.78 -19.95 1.05
C GLU A 225 15.50 -19.69 0.24
N ARG A 226 15.12 -18.41 0.05
CA ARG A 226 14.02 -18.05 -0.87
C ARG A 226 14.39 -18.40 -2.32
N VAL A 227 15.59 -18.03 -2.76
CA VAL A 227 16.07 -18.35 -4.11
C VAL A 227 16.12 -19.87 -4.32
N ASP A 228 16.68 -20.61 -3.36
CA ASP A 228 16.82 -22.06 -3.44
C ASP A 228 15.43 -22.75 -3.51
N HIS A 229 14.46 -22.25 -2.75
CA HIS A 229 13.08 -22.72 -2.85
C HIS A 229 12.46 -22.46 -4.24
N LEU A 230 12.60 -21.24 -4.78
CA LEU A 230 12.08 -20.90 -6.11
C LEU A 230 12.72 -21.74 -7.22
N LEU A 231 14.03 -21.96 -7.16
CA LEU A 231 14.74 -22.79 -8.15
C LEU A 231 14.25 -24.24 -8.11
N ARG A 232 14.00 -24.78 -6.92
CA ARG A 232 13.46 -26.12 -6.77
C ARG A 232 12.04 -26.26 -7.31
N LEU A 233 11.19 -25.26 -7.10
CA LEU A 233 9.86 -25.22 -7.74
C LEU A 233 9.97 -25.16 -9.27
N ARG A 234 10.90 -24.35 -9.78
CA ARG A 234 11.18 -24.26 -11.22
C ARG A 234 11.64 -25.60 -11.81
N GLU A 235 12.53 -26.32 -11.13
CA GLU A 235 12.99 -27.65 -11.54
C GLU A 235 11.84 -28.66 -11.56
N GLN A 236 10.98 -28.65 -10.55
CA GLN A 236 9.80 -29.52 -10.53
C GLN A 236 8.80 -29.17 -11.65
N GLN A 237 8.66 -27.88 -11.96
CA GLN A 237 7.84 -27.42 -13.08
C GLN A 237 8.44 -27.83 -14.44
N ASP A 238 9.77 -27.81 -14.61
CA ASP A 238 10.41 -28.36 -15.80
C ASP A 238 10.16 -29.87 -15.93
N ALA A 239 10.13 -30.59 -14.81
CA ALA A 239 9.94 -32.04 -14.80
C ALA A 239 8.50 -32.48 -15.10
N SER A 240 7.49 -31.69 -14.74
CA SER A 240 6.09 -32.15 -14.74
C SER A 240 5.06 -31.17 -15.31
N GLY A 241 5.39 -29.87 -15.42
CA GLY A 241 4.63 -28.86 -16.16
C GLY A 241 3.23 -28.50 -15.64
N GLY A 242 2.80 -29.04 -14.48
CA GLY A 242 1.42 -28.91 -14.03
C GLY A 242 1.14 -27.79 -13.02
N PHE A 243 2.14 -26.99 -12.62
CA PHE A 243 1.87 -25.81 -11.79
C PHE A 243 1.21 -24.69 -12.61
N LEU A 244 0.15 -24.11 -12.07
CA LEU A 244 -0.56 -22.95 -12.64
C LEU A 244 -0.05 -21.63 -12.05
N THR A 245 0.09 -21.58 -10.73
CA THR A 245 0.34 -20.34 -9.98
C THR A 245 1.41 -20.53 -8.93
N PHE A 246 2.29 -19.54 -8.83
CA PHE A 246 3.13 -19.35 -7.65
C PHE A 246 2.53 -18.28 -6.72
N ILE A 247 2.44 -18.59 -5.43
CA ILE A 247 1.80 -17.75 -4.42
C ILE A 247 2.78 -17.48 -3.26
N PRO A 248 3.45 -16.30 -3.23
CA PRO A 248 4.25 -15.89 -2.10
C PRO A 248 3.32 -15.51 -0.92
N LEU A 249 3.53 -16.12 0.23
CA LEU A 249 2.74 -15.91 1.45
C LEU A 249 3.59 -15.19 2.50
N THR A 250 3.21 -13.97 2.87
CA THR A 250 3.86 -13.27 3.98
C THR A 250 3.51 -13.92 5.31
N TYR A 251 4.52 -14.13 6.14
CA TYR A 251 4.35 -14.61 7.50
C TYR A 251 3.52 -13.62 8.33
N GLN A 252 2.54 -14.17 9.04
CA GLN A 252 1.71 -13.45 10.00
C GLN A 252 2.24 -13.72 11.41
N GLU A 253 2.61 -12.67 12.15
CA GLU A 253 3.20 -12.79 13.49
C GLU A 253 2.28 -13.59 14.43
N GLY A 254 1.00 -13.20 14.47
CA GLY A 254 -0.06 -13.86 15.25
C GLY A 254 0.36 -14.19 16.68
N ALA A 255 -0.12 -15.32 17.19
CA ALA A 255 0.31 -15.85 18.49
C ALA A 255 1.71 -16.49 18.45
N THR A 256 2.32 -16.65 17.27
CA THR A 256 3.55 -17.43 17.12
C THR A 256 4.82 -16.60 17.30
N GLN A 257 4.77 -15.32 16.92
CA GLN A 257 5.79 -14.31 17.23
C GLN A 257 7.22 -14.77 16.87
N LEU A 258 7.39 -15.46 15.73
CA LEU A 258 8.70 -15.92 15.25
C LEU A 258 9.64 -14.76 14.94
N VAL A 259 9.07 -13.64 14.50
CA VAL A 259 9.73 -12.35 14.38
C VAL A 259 8.81 -11.27 14.97
N PRO A 260 9.35 -10.23 15.61
CA PRO A 260 8.56 -9.17 16.27
C PRO A 260 8.18 -8.05 15.29
N ARG A 261 8.05 -8.36 14.00
CA ARG A 261 7.76 -7.39 12.95
C ARG A 261 7.04 -8.02 11.78
N ARG A 262 6.27 -7.19 11.05
CA ARG A 262 5.62 -7.60 9.82
C ARG A 262 6.65 -7.69 8.70
N THR A 263 6.24 -8.32 7.61
CA THR A 263 7.02 -8.24 6.37
C THR A 263 6.85 -6.85 5.77
N PRO A 264 7.93 -6.09 5.54
CA PRO A 264 7.82 -4.77 4.93
C PRO A 264 7.24 -4.88 3.51
N PRO A 265 6.33 -3.98 3.07
CA PRO A 265 5.83 -3.96 1.69
C PRO A 265 6.94 -3.96 0.64
N GLY A 266 8.07 -3.27 0.88
CA GLY A 266 9.22 -3.31 -0.02
C GLY A 266 9.80 -4.72 -0.24
N ASP A 267 9.86 -5.54 0.81
CA ASP A 267 10.31 -6.95 0.73
C ASP A 267 9.27 -7.82 0.02
N SER A 268 7.98 -7.55 0.23
CA SER A 268 6.89 -8.24 -0.47
C SER A 268 6.87 -7.97 -1.97
N LEU A 269 6.95 -6.70 -2.36
CA LEU A 269 7.03 -6.29 -3.76
C LEU A 269 8.26 -6.90 -4.45
N ARG A 270 9.39 -6.92 -3.76
CA ARG A 270 10.61 -7.56 -4.23
C ARG A 270 10.44 -9.06 -4.40
N THR A 271 9.86 -9.75 -3.41
CA THR A 271 9.66 -11.21 -3.47
C THR A 271 8.78 -11.59 -4.65
N ILE A 272 7.66 -10.88 -4.88
CA ILE A 272 6.79 -11.08 -6.04
C ILE A 272 7.55 -10.87 -7.35
N ALA A 273 8.30 -9.76 -7.46
CA ALA A 273 9.05 -9.44 -8.66
C ALA A 273 10.15 -10.47 -8.96
N VAL A 274 10.91 -10.88 -7.94
CA VAL A 274 11.96 -11.91 -8.11
C VAL A 274 11.35 -13.26 -8.44
N SER A 275 10.21 -13.63 -7.87
CA SER A 275 9.50 -14.85 -8.24
C SER A 275 9.07 -14.84 -9.70
N ARG A 276 8.52 -13.73 -10.21
CA ARG A 276 8.18 -13.60 -11.65
C ARG A 276 9.41 -13.73 -12.56
N LEU A 277 10.56 -13.25 -12.11
CA LEU A 277 11.80 -13.28 -12.89
C LEU A 277 12.49 -14.65 -12.85
N LEU A 278 12.48 -15.35 -11.71
CA LEU A 278 13.11 -16.65 -11.56
C LEU A 278 12.24 -17.78 -12.10
N LEU A 279 10.92 -17.74 -11.86
CA LEU A 279 9.97 -18.78 -12.27
C LEU A 279 9.50 -18.56 -13.72
N ASP A 280 10.42 -18.62 -14.67
CA ASP A 280 10.14 -18.42 -16.11
C ASP A 280 9.17 -19.47 -16.71
N ASN A 281 8.95 -20.59 -16.03
CA ASN A 281 8.06 -21.67 -16.46
C ASN A 281 6.75 -21.75 -15.66
N PHE A 282 6.49 -20.80 -14.75
CA PHE A 282 5.18 -20.64 -14.12
C PHE A 282 4.30 -19.67 -14.95
N PRO A 283 3.06 -20.03 -15.28
CA PRO A 283 2.13 -19.13 -15.94
C PRO A 283 1.87 -17.88 -15.10
N HIS A 284 1.44 -18.06 -13.84
CA HIS A 284 0.91 -16.99 -13.00
C HIS A 284 1.69 -16.79 -11.70
N VAL A 285 1.67 -15.55 -11.21
CA VAL A 285 2.23 -15.15 -9.91
C VAL A 285 1.19 -14.29 -9.21
N GLU A 286 0.82 -14.72 -8.02
CA GLU A 286 -0.30 -14.13 -7.29
C GLU A 286 0.17 -13.09 -6.27
N ALA A 287 -0.59 -12.00 -6.14
CA ALA A 287 -0.54 -11.05 -5.03
C ALA A 287 -1.70 -11.35 -4.07
N TYR A 288 -1.45 -12.24 -3.10
CA TYR A 288 -2.47 -12.69 -2.15
C TYR A 288 -2.86 -11.57 -1.17
N TRP A 289 -3.95 -10.85 -1.44
CA TRP A 289 -4.31 -9.63 -0.70
C TRP A 289 -4.59 -9.87 0.79
N VAL A 290 -5.01 -11.08 1.18
CA VAL A 290 -5.31 -11.41 2.59
C VAL A 290 -4.08 -11.24 3.48
N VAL A 291 -2.89 -11.62 3.00
CA VAL A 291 -1.65 -11.56 3.79
C VAL A 291 -0.83 -10.31 3.49
N LEU A 292 -0.98 -9.72 2.29
CA LEU A 292 -0.29 -8.51 1.87
C LEU A 292 -0.98 -7.21 2.33
N GLY A 293 -2.30 -7.25 2.51
CA GLY A 293 -3.16 -6.08 2.55
C GLY A 293 -3.45 -5.53 1.14
N GLU A 294 -4.60 -4.87 0.99
CA GLU A 294 -5.09 -4.38 -0.30
C GLU A 294 -4.14 -3.36 -0.96
N ALA A 295 -3.52 -2.48 -0.17
CA ALA A 295 -2.63 -1.46 -0.71
C ALA A 295 -1.38 -2.07 -1.36
N THR A 296 -0.70 -2.97 -0.65
CA THR A 296 0.49 -3.68 -1.16
C THR A 296 0.13 -4.57 -2.34
N ALA A 297 -1.00 -5.28 -2.29
CA ALA A 297 -1.48 -6.10 -3.40
C ALA A 297 -1.76 -5.27 -4.67
N SER A 298 -2.40 -4.10 -4.52
CA SER A 298 -2.61 -3.14 -5.62
C SER A 298 -1.29 -2.71 -6.26
N ILE A 299 -0.28 -2.37 -5.45
CA ILE A 299 1.04 -1.96 -5.96
C ILE A 299 1.73 -3.15 -6.65
N ALA A 300 1.62 -4.36 -6.09
CA ALA A 300 2.27 -5.57 -6.60
C ALA A 300 1.88 -5.95 -8.04
N LEU A 301 0.73 -5.48 -8.52
CA LEU A 301 0.30 -5.64 -9.92
C LEU A 301 1.20 -4.93 -10.94
N ASN A 302 2.00 -3.96 -10.48
CA ASN A 302 3.07 -3.34 -11.25
C ASN A 302 4.44 -3.97 -10.95
N PHE A 303 4.53 -5.01 -10.13
CA PHE A 303 5.76 -5.73 -9.74
C PHE A 303 5.74 -7.20 -10.20
N GLY A 304 4.95 -7.54 -11.22
CA GLY A 304 4.99 -8.85 -11.88
C GLY A 304 3.91 -9.84 -11.45
N ALA A 305 3.04 -9.49 -10.49
CA ALA A 305 1.82 -10.24 -10.22
C ALA A 305 0.79 -10.05 -11.33
N ASP A 306 0.11 -11.13 -11.69
CA ASP A 306 -1.00 -11.14 -12.65
C ASP A 306 -2.28 -11.76 -12.09
N ASP A 307 -2.29 -12.14 -10.81
CA ASP A 307 -3.48 -12.63 -10.10
C ASP A 307 -3.57 -11.97 -8.72
N VAL A 308 -4.78 -11.68 -8.26
CA VAL A 308 -5.07 -11.18 -6.90
C VAL A 308 -5.89 -12.16 -6.08
N ASN A 309 -5.94 -13.43 -6.47
CA ASN A 309 -6.80 -14.47 -5.91
C ASN A 309 -8.29 -14.12 -6.06
N GLY A 310 -9.08 -14.12 -4.99
CA GLY A 310 -10.52 -14.01 -5.09
C GLY A 310 -11.21 -13.33 -3.93
N THR A 311 -12.54 -13.44 -3.93
CA THR A 311 -13.42 -12.93 -2.87
C THR A 311 -13.18 -13.58 -1.51
N LEU A 312 -12.61 -14.80 -1.50
CA LEU A 312 -12.09 -15.53 -0.34
C LEU A 312 -13.03 -15.51 0.86
N GLU A 313 -14.29 -15.87 0.62
CA GLU A 313 -15.29 -15.82 1.67
C GLU A 313 -14.95 -16.83 2.78
N ASP A 314 -14.73 -16.34 4.01
CA ASP A 314 -14.37 -17.11 5.22
C ASP A 314 -13.01 -17.82 5.12
N GLU A 315 -11.99 -17.11 4.61
CA GLU A 315 -10.60 -17.50 4.88
C GLU A 315 -10.40 -17.59 6.41
N ARG A 316 -9.89 -18.71 6.92
CA ARG A 316 -9.69 -18.89 8.38
C ARG A 316 -8.26 -19.13 8.78
N ILE A 317 -7.42 -19.64 7.89
CA ILE A 317 -6.06 -20.07 8.27
C ILE A 317 -5.20 -18.84 8.53
N GLN A 318 -5.23 -17.85 7.65
CA GLN A 318 -4.49 -16.60 7.80
C GLN A 318 -5.10 -15.73 8.90
N HIS A 319 -6.43 -15.63 8.99
CA HIS A 319 -7.07 -14.84 10.06
C HIS A 319 -6.79 -15.42 11.45
N LEU A 320 -6.84 -16.75 11.63
CA LEU A 320 -6.44 -17.39 12.89
C LEU A 320 -4.93 -17.32 13.14
N SER A 321 -4.14 -17.03 12.10
CA SER A 321 -2.70 -16.73 12.20
C SER A 321 -2.41 -15.23 12.36
N GLY A 322 -3.43 -14.36 12.40
CA GLY A 322 -3.30 -12.95 12.76
C GLY A 322 -3.46 -11.94 11.61
N ALA A 323 -3.86 -12.37 10.40
CA ALA A 323 -4.19 -11.45 9.31
C ALA A 323 -5.29 -10.46 9.74
N GLN A 324 -5.09 -9.18 9.44
CA GLN A 324 -5.99 -8.09 9.87
C GLN A 324 -7.02 -7.68 8.80
N THR A 325 -6.96 -8.29 7.61
CA THR A 325 -7.87 -7.97 6.52
C THR A 325 -9.28 -8.52 6.78
N PRO A 326 -10.32 -8.05 6.07
CA PRO A 326 -11.65 -8.65 6.12
C PRO A 326 -11.62 -10.14 5.77
N ALA A 327 -12.63 -10.89 6.25
CA ALA A 327 -12.81 -12.33 5.97
C ALA A 327 -13.25 -12.63 4.53
N GLY A 328 -13.37 -11.60 3.68
CA GLY A 328 -13.67 -11.68 2.26
C GLY A 328 -13.81 -10.29 1.66
N LEU A 329 -13.67 -10.19 0.34
CA LEU A 329 -13.87 -8.93 -0.39
C LEU A 329 -15.07 -9.01 -1.33
N ALA A 330 -15.80 -7.90 -1.41
CA ALA A 330 -16.78 -7.71 -2.47
C ALA A 330 -16.07 -7.60 -3.83
N ARG A 331 -16.71 -8.08 -4.88
CA ARG A 331 -16.21 -8.05 -6.27
C ARG A 331 -15.80 -6.63 -6.70
N GLU A 332 -16.58 -5.63 -6.30
CA GLU A 332 -16.33 -4.22 -6.61
C GLU A 332 -15.05 -3.69 -5.95
N GLN A 333 -14.63 -4.24 -4.82
CA GLN A 333 -13.36 -3.89 -4.17
C GLN A 333 -12.18 -4.44 -4.97
N LEU A 334 -12.24 -5.70 -5.42
CA LEU A 334 -11.22 -6.30 -6.30
C LEU A 334 -11.06 -5.49 -7.60
N PHE A 335 -12.18 -5.09 -8.21
CA PHE A 335 -12.14 -4.23 -9.40
C PHE A 335 -11.46 -2.90 -9.15
N ARG A 336 -11.73 -2.27 -8.01
CA ARG A 336 -11.08 -1.00 -7.63
C ARG A 336 -9.59 -1.17 -7.43
N MET A 337 -9.17 -2.22 -6.73
CA MET A 337 -7.75 -2.54 -6.52
C MET A 337 -7.02 -2.74 -7.86
N ILE A 338 -7.58 -3.55 -8.77
CA ILE A 338 -6.98 -3.83 -10.08
C ILE A 338 -6.93 -2.56 -10.95
N ARG A 339 -8.00 -1.74 -10.95
CA ARG A 339 -8.06 -0.51 -11.73
C ARG A 339 -7.16 0.60 -11.18
N ASP A 340 -6.97 0.67 -9.86
CA ASP A 340 -6.01 1.59 -9.24
C ASP A 340 -4.60 1.37 -9.81
N ALA A 341 -4.21 0.11 -10.00
CA ALA A 341 -2.95 -0.26 -10.63
C ALA A 341 -2.88 0.02 -12.15
N GLY A 342 -3.95 0.53 -12.76
CA GLY A 342 -4.07 0.75 -14.20
C GLY A 342 -4.24 -0.52 -15.01
N LYS A 343 -4.72 -1.62 -14.39
CA LYS A 343 -4.85 -2.94 -15.01
C LYS A 343 -6.32 -3.29 -15.30
N ILE A 344 -6.54 -4.38 -16.04
CA ILE A 344 -7.85 -4.87 -16.50
C ILE A 344 -8.24 -6.11 -15.69
N PRO A 345 -9.34 -6.08 -14.91
CA PRO A 345 -9.81 -7.24 -14.16
C PRO A 345 -10.38 -8.31 -15.09
N VAL A 346 -10.01 -9.56 -14.86
CA VAL A 346 -10.44 -10.73 -15.64
C VAL A 346 -10.86 -11.84 -14.69
N GLU A 347 -12.09 -12.33 -14.83
CA GLU A 347 -12.61 -13.40 -13.98
C GLU A 347 -12.18 -14.75 -14.53
N ARG A 348 -11.61 -15.58 -13.66
CA ARG A 348 -11.19 -16.94 -13.96
C ARG A 348 -11.87 -17.98 -13.07
N ASP A 349 -11.84 -19.23 -13.50
CA ASP A 349 -12.05 -20.39 -12.64
C ASP A 349 -10.74 -20.86 -11.97
N ALA A 350 -10.75 -22.02 -11.30
CA ALA A 350 -9.59 -22.60 -10.64
C ALA A 350 -8.50 -23.11 -11.61
N LEU A 351 -8.89 -23.39 -12.85
CA LEU A 351 -8.02 -23.84 -13.94
C LEU A 351 -7.55 -22.70 -14.86
N TYR A 352 -7.83 -21.45 -14.48
CA TYR A 352 -7.54 -20.25 -15.26
C TYR A 352 -8.30 -20.12 -16.59
N ASN A 353 -9.39 -20.85 -16.77
CA ASN A 353 -10.30 -20.57 -17.87
C ASN A 353 -11.03 -19.26 -17.62
N LEU A 354 -11.25 -18.48 -18.68
CA LEU A 354 -11.97 -17.22 -18.60
C LEU A 354 -13.46 -17.49 -18.38
N VAL A 355 -13.99 -17.02 -17.24
CA VAL A 355 -15.42 -17.10 -16.89
C VAL A 355 -16.12 -15.78 -17.21
N GLY A 356 -15.38 -14.67 -17.16
CA GLY A 356 -15.89 -13.33 -17.44
C GLY A 356 -14.75 -12.35 -17.77
N GLY A 357 -15.06 -11.29 -18.51
CA GLY A 357 -14.06 -10.40 -19.10
C GLY A 357 -14.48 -8.93 -19.26
N PRO A 358 -13.67 -8.12 -19.98
CA PRO A 358 -13.74 -6.65 -19.99
C PRO A 358 -15.05 -6.04 -20.53
N ASP A 359 -15.90 -6.81 -21.23
CA ASP A 359 -17.18 -6.32 -21.78
C ASP A 359 -18.26 -6.07 -20.70
N MET A 360 -18.03 -6.52 -19.46
CA MET A 360 -18.89 -6.25 -18.29
C MET A 360 -18.45 -5.00 -17.51
N ALA A 361 -17.43 -4.26 -17.98
CA ALA A 361 -16.82 -3.13 -17.30
C ALA A 361 -16.73 -1.90 -18.22
N PRO A 362 -17.09 -0.68 -17.76
CA PRO A 362 -16.87 0.53 -18.56
C PRO A 362 -15.37 0.71 -18.85
N HIS A 363 -15.06 0.99 -20.12
CA HIS A 363 -13.71 1.06 -20.67
C HIS A 363 -12.74 1.88 -19.82
N THR A 364 -11.62 1.28 -19.41
CA THR A 364 -10.42 2.01 -18.99
C THR A 364 -9.74 2.57 -20.25
N PRO A 365 -9.18 3.80 -20.23
CA PRO A 365 -8.39 4.30 -21.35
C PRO A 365 -7.26 3.30 -21.67
N GLN A 366 -7.26 2.76 -22.88
CA GLN A 366 -6.14 1.97 -23.37
C GLN A 366 -4.88 2.85 -23.37
N ARG A 367 -3.78 2.31 -22.84
CA ARG A 367 -2.45 2.87 -23.06
C ARG A 367 -2.25 3.05 -24.57
N SER A 368 -1.79 4.22 -25.01
CA SER A 368 -1.70 4.49 -26.45
C SER A 368 -0.91 3.40 -27.18
N GLU A 369 -1.48 2.83 -28.25
CA GLU A 369 -0.90 1.74 -29.07
C GLU A 369 0.35 2.15 -29.88
N ARG A 370 1.14 3.13 -29.42
CA ARG A 370 2.27 3.70 -30.17
C ARG A 370 3.61 3.23 -29.58
N PRO A 371 4.22 2.14 -30.08
CA PRO A 371 5.41 1.52 -29.50
C PRO A 371 6.72 2.34 -29.61
N GLY A 372 6.70 3.58 -30.13
CA GLY A 372 7.94 4.35 -30.41
C GLY A 372 8.02 5.80 -29.92
N LYS A 373 6.97 6.39 -29.32
CA LYS A 373 6.97 7.80 -28.86
C LYS A 373 7.05 8.00 -27.33
N PRO A 374 6.41 7.18 -26.49
CA PRO A 374 6.37 7.41 -25.03
C PRO A 374 7.74 7.31 -24.34
N VAL A 375 8.58 6.36 -24.78
CA VAL A 375 9.92 6.15 -24.20
C VAL A 375 10.86 7.33 -24.53
N ALA A 376 10.82 7.81 -25.77
CA ALA A 376 11.63 8.95 -26.20
C ALA A 376 11.27 10.26 -25.48
N LEU A 377 10.00 10.44 -25.10
CA LEU A 377 9.58 11.59 -24.29
C LEU A 377 10.08 11.46 -22.85
N LEU A 378 9.98 10.27 -22.24
CA LEU A 378 10.47 10.07 -20.88
C LEU A 378 12.00 10.21 -20.77
N ASP A 379 12.76 9.77 -21.78
CA ASP A 379 14.21 9.98 -21.82
C ASP A 379 14.57 11.46 -21.90
N LYS A 380 13.82 12.27 -22.66
CA LYS A 380 13.98 13.73 -22.70
C LYS A 380 13.63 14.38 -21.37
N ILE A 381 12.52 13.99 -20.74
CA ILE A 381 12.12 14.46 -19.41
C ILE A 381 13.20 14.11 -18.39
N ARG A 382 13.75 12.90 -18.44
CA ARG A 382 14.85 12.45 -17.58
C ARG A 382 16.08 13.31 -17.74
N GLU A 383 16.53 13.52 -18.99
CA GLU A 383 17.69 14.37 -19.28
C GLU A 383 17.46 15.79 -18.76
N LYS A 384 16.27 16.37 -18.95
CA LYS A 384 15.93 17.69 -18.40
C LYS A 384 16.00 17.68 -16.88
N ALA A 385 15.27 16.77 -16.22
CA ALA A 385 15.13 16.74 -14.77
C ALA A 385 16.47 16.54 -14.05
N LEU A 386 17.32 15.63 -14.55
CA LEU A 386 18.65 15.37 -13.96
C LEU A 386 19.64 16.53 -14.21
N ASN A 387 19.46 17.30 -15.28
CA ASN A 387 20.25 18.52 -15.53
C ASN A 387 19.63 19.77 -14.87
N GLY A 388 18.64 19.60 -13.98
CA GLY A 388 17.98 20.72 -13.30
C GLY A 388 17.16 21.62 -14.22
N LYS A 389 16.81 21.17 -15.43
CA LYS A 389 15.95 21.92 -16.35
C LYS A 389 14.48 21.70 -15.99
N ARG A 390 13.73 22.81 -15.99
CA ARG A 390 12.29 22.83 -15.70
C ARG A 390 11.49 22.03 -16.72
N LEU A 391 10.55 21.22 -16.21
CA LEU A 391 9.56 20.51 -17.02
C LEU A 391 8.41 21.43 -17.40
N ASP A 392 7.96 21.31 -18.65
CA ASP A 392 6.80 22.05 -19.16
C ASP A 392 5.47 21.33 -18.88
N ARG A 393 4.35 21.99 -19.16
CA ARG A 393 3.00 21.48 -18.86
C ARG A 393 2.67 20.20 -19.63
N ASP A 394 3.15 20.02 -20.85
CA ASP A 394 2.87 18.82 -21.64
C ASP A 394 3.63 17.62 -21.07
N GLU A 395 4.88 17.83 -20.65
CA GLU A 395 5.67 16.86 -19.91
C GLU A 395 5.01 16.50 -18.57
N GLY A 396 4.54 17.49 -17.81
CA GLY A 396 3.81 17.28 -16.56
C GLY A 396 2.51 16.49 -16.75
N ARG A 397 1.72 16.82 -17.77
CA ARG A 397 0.50 16.07 -18.13
C ARG A 397 0.83 14.62 -18.44
N TYR A 398 1.81 14.38 -19.31
CA TYR A 398 2.24 13.03 -19.67
C TYR A 398 2.63 12.18 -18.46
N LEU A 399 3.33 12.77 -17.48
CA LEU A 399 3.70 12.08 -16.24
C LEU A 399 2.48 11.78 -15.35
N LEU A 400 1.47 12.67 -15.32
CA LEU A 400 0.24 12.47 -14.55
C LEU A 400 -0.69 11.41 -15.17
N THR A 401 -0.64 11.19 -16.48
CA THR A 401 -1.62 10.34 -17.19
C THR A 401 -1.02 9.07 -17.79
N ASP A 402 -0.04 9.20 -18.69
CA ASP A 402 0.30 8.14 -19.64
C ASP A 402 1.58 7.38 -19.30
N ALA A 403 2.52 8.04 -18.62
CA ALA A 403 3.83 7.46 -18.33
C ALA A 403 3.72 6.19 -17.45
N PRO A 404 4.53 5.14 -17.67
CA PRO A 404 4.57 3.97 -16.78
C PRO A 404 4.89 4.35 -15.33
N LEU A 405 4.07 3.90 -14.37
CA LEU A 405 4.20 4.29 -12.96
C LEU A 405 5.62 4.05 -12.42
N LEU A 406 6.16 2.85 -12.59
CA LEU A 406 7.49 2.52 -12.06
C LEU A 406 8.62 3.28 -12.74
N GLU A 407 8.44 3.70 -14.00
CA GLU A 407 9.44 4.52 -14.69
C GLU A 407 9.42 5.97 -14.18
N VAL A 408 8.23 6.52 -13.89
CA VAL A 408 8.09 7.83 -13.23
C VAL A 408 8.67 7.78 -11.82
N GLY A 409 8.35 6.73 -11.05
CA GLY A 409 8.90 6.52 -9.71
C GLY A 409 10.42 6.40 -9.71
N ALA A 410 11.00 5.61 -10.62
CA ALA A 410 12.45 5.44 -10.72
C ALA A 410 13.15 6.76 -11.04
N LEU A 411 12.60 7.54 -11.98
CA LEU A 411 13.12 8.86 -12.31
C LEU A 411 13.00 9.84 -11.13
N ALA A 412 11.86 9.87 -10.43
CA ALA A 412 11.68 10.70 -9.24
C ALA A 412 12.67 10.34 -8.14
N ASN A 413 12.94 9.05 -7.95
CA ASN A 413 13.93 8.59 -6.98
C ASN A 413 15.36 8.98 -7.37
N GLU A 414 15.72 8.88 -8.66
CA GLU A 414 17.01 9.39 -9.16
C GLU A 414 17.16 10.89 -8.91
N VAL A 415 16.13 11.69 -9.20
CA VAL A 415 16.14 13.14 -8.92
C VAL A 415 16.23 13.41 -7.41
N ARG A 416 15.55 12.62 -6.58
CA ARG A 416 15.67 12.70 -5.12
C ARG A 416 17.11 12.48 -4.67
N PHE A 417 17.81 11.46 -5.16
CA PHE A 417 19.22 11.21 -4.83
C PHE A 417 20.19 12.21 -5.45
N ALA A 418 19.86 12.80 -6.59
CA ALA A 418 20.64 13.90 -7.17
C ALA A 418 20.62 15.15 -6.27
N ARG A 419 19.49 15.42 -5.59
CA ARG A 419 19.35 16.53 -4.63
C ARG A 419 19.85 16.17 -3.23
N HIS A 420 19.54 14.96 -2.78
CA HIS A 420 19.83 14.46 -1.43
C HIS A 420 20.64 13.15 -1.55
N PRO A 421 21.97 13.21 -1.75
CA PRO A 421 22.77 12.01 -2.01
C PRO A 421 22.80 11.00 -0.85
N GLU A 422 22.60 11.47 0.38
CA GLU A 422 22.49 10.61 1.55
C GLU A 422 21.16 9.83 1.55
N LYS A 423 21.21 8.58 2.04
CA LYS A 423 20.03 7.75 2.29
C LYS A 423 19.27 8.18 3.56
N VAL A 424 19.20 9.47 3.85
CA VAL A 424 18.48 10.00 5.01
C VAL A 424 17.03 10.28 4.63
N VAL A 425 16.11 9.80 5.46
CA VAL A 425 14.71 10.21 5.41
C VAL A 425 14.39 10.95 6.69
N THR A 426 13.90 12.18 6.55
CA THR A 426 13.57 13.01 7.71
C THR A 426 12.17 12.70 8.23
N PHE A 427 11.90 13.05 9.48
CA PHE A 427 10.56 13.06 10.06
C PHE A 427 10.49 14.13 11.16
N VAL A 428 9.29 14.55 11.54
CA VAL A 428 9.09 15.50 12.64
C VAL A 428 8.25 14.85 13.75
N ILE A 429 8.55 15.17 15.01
CA ILE A 429 7.66 14.79 16.12
C ILE A 429 6.66 15.94 16.30
N ASP A 430 5.43 15.68 15.89
CA ASP A 430 4.33 16.64 15.73
C ASP A 430 2.99 16.09 16.26
N THR A 431 1.98 16.95 16.30
CA THR A 431 0.58 16.64 16.51
C THR A 431 -0.29 17.69 15.82
N ASN A 432 -1.53 17.34 15.46
CA ASN A 432 -2.46 18.24 14.79
C ASN A 432 -3.76 18.46 15.58
N PRO A 433 -3.70 19.08 16.78
CA PRO A 433 -4.91 19.46 17.50
C PRO A 433 -5.69 20.56 16.77
N ASN A 434 -6.96 20.72 17.14
CA ASN A 434 -7.80 21.80 16.63
C ASN A 434 -8.33 22.63 17.81
N TYR A 435 -8.44 23.95 17.62
CA TYR A 435 -8.92 24.88 18.64
C TYR A 435 -10.41 25.26 18.48
N THR A 436 -10.98 25.02 17.31
CA THR A 436 -12.41 25.15 17.05
C THR A 436 -12.82 24.33 15.83
N ASN A 437 -14.04 23.78 15.85
CA ASN A 437 -14.68 23.27 14.64
C ASN A 437 -15.71 24.25 14.04
N VAL A 438 -15.92 25.43 14.65
CA VAL A 438 -16.84 26.45 14.15
C VAL A 438 -16.28 27.06 12.87
N CYS A 439 -17.06 27.03 11.79
CA CYS A 439 -16.59 27.48 10.48
C CYS A 439 -17.72 28.07 9.63
N ILE A 440 -17.38 29.09 8.83
CA ILE A 440 -18.31 29.77 7.91
C ILE A 440 -18.01 29.53 6.42
N THR A 441 -17.02 28.69 6.09
CA THR A 441 -16.56 28.49 4.70
C THR A 441 -17.32 27.42 3.91
N ASP A 442 -18.06 26.54 4.59
CA ASP A 442 -18.93 25.52 3.97
C ASP A 442 -18.23 24.65 2.89
N CYS A 443 -16.97 24.24 3.11
CA CYS A 443 -16.24 23.36 2.20
C CYS A 443 -16.96 22.01 2.03
N GLN A 444 -17.20 21.60 0.78
CA GLN A 444 -17.97 20.37 0.48
C GLN A 444 -17.23 19.08 0.83
N PHE A 445 -15.91 19.15 0.96
CA PHE A 445 -15.03 18.02 1.30
C PHE A 445 -14.74 17.90 2.80
N CYS A 446 -15.18 18.85 3.64
CA CYS A 446 -14.79 18.90 5.04
C CYS A 446 -15.87 18.26 5.92
N ALA A 447 -15.55 17.15 6.59
CA ALA A 447 -16.41 16.49 7.58
C ALA A 447 -16.32 17.14 8.99
N PHE A 448 -15.25 17.89 9.24
CA PHE A 448 -14.91 18.40 10.57
C PHE A 448 -15.77 19.60 11.00
N TYR A 449 -16.11 20.49 10.07
CA TYR A 449 -16.68 21.79 10.44
C TYR A 449 -18.12 21.72 10.96
N ARG A 450 -18.48 22.69 11.80
CA ARG A 450 -19.85 22.95 12.24
C ARG A 450 -20.18 24.43 12.06
N LYS A 451 -21.44 24.73 11.75
CA LYS A 451 -21.88 26.13 11.59
C LYS A 451 -21.99 26.79 12.97
N PRO A 452 -21.86 28.13 13.05
CA PRO A 452 -22.15 28.86 14.28
C PRO A 452 -23.53 28.51 14.83
N GLY A 453 -23.61 28.14 16.11
CA GLY A 453 -24.86 27.75 16.78
C GLY A 453 -25.26 26.28 16.63
N ASP A 454 -24.49 25.46 15.90
CA ASP A 454 -24.70 24.01 15.87
C ASP A 454 -24.48 23.40 17.27
N LYS A 455 -25.22 22.35 17.61
CA LYS A 455 -25.09 21.66 18.91
C LYS A 455 -23.73 20.97 19.09
N GLU A 456 -23.06 20.64 17.99
CA GLU A 456 -21.73 20.01 17.98
C GLU A 456 -20.61 21.04 17.80
N ALA A 457 -20.94 22.33 17.73
CA ALA A 457 -19.96 23.41 17.64
C ALA A 457 -19.23 23.61 18.98
N TRP A 458 -17.91 23.76 18.92
CA TRP A 458 -17.07 24.05 20.07
C TRP A 458 -15.90 24.97 19.72
N THR A 459 -15.40 25.68 20.72
CA THR A 459 -14.20 26.52 20.66
C THR A 459 -13.49 26.42 22.00
N LEU A 460 -12.22 26.06 21.97
CA LEU A 460 -11.39 25.94 23.17
C LEU A 460 -10.87 27.31 23.59
N SER A 461 -10.71 27.51 24.89
CA SER A 461 -9.93 28.60 25.46
C SER A 461 -8.43 28.44 25.16
N VAL A 462 -7.67 29.52 25.33
CA VAL A 462 -6.20 29.49 25.17
C VAL A 462 -5.57 28.44 26.10
N ASP A 463 -5.99 28.37 27.36
CA ASP A 463 -5.41 27.41 28.31
C ASP A 463 -5.75 25.95 27.96
N GLU A 464 -6.93 25.68 27.42
CA GLU A 464 -7.29 24.33 26.92
C GLU A 464 -6.43 23.92 25.71
N VAL A 465 -6.14 24.85 24.80
CA VAL A 465 -5.21 24.58 23.69
C VAL A 465 -3.78 24.38 24.22
N LEU A 466 -3.32 25.19 25.16
CA LEU A 466 -1.99 25.06 25.74
C LEU A 466 -1.82 23.77 26.55
N ALA A 467 -2.88 23.23 27.16
CA ALA A 467 -2.85 21.90 27.78
C ALA A 467 -2.60 20.79 26.75
N LYS A 468 -3.13 20.93 25.52
CA LYS A 468 -2.82 20.01 24.40
C LYS A 468 -1.37 20.15 23.95
N VAL A 469 -0.84 21.38 23.90
CA VAL A 469 0.58 21.64 23.59
C VAL A 469 1.48 21.02 24.67
N GLU A 470 1.14 21.17 25.95
CA GLU A 470 1.86 20.56 27.07
C GLU A 470 1.92 19.04 26.95
N PHE A 471 0.76 18.41 26.67
CA PHE A 471 0.69 16.97 26.46
C PHE A 471 1.60 16.50 25.31
N ALA A 472 1.60 17.22 24.19
CA ALA A 472 2.46 16.89 23.06
C ALA A 472 3.94 17.10 23.37
N ALA A 473 4.29 18.21 24.02
CA ALA A 473 5.64 18.52 24.44
C ALA A 473 6.20 17.48 25.43
N ALA A 474 5.37 16.97 26.35
CA ALA A 474 5.72 15.89 27.28
C ALA A 474 6.04 14.57 26.57
N LYS A 475 5.54 14.38 25.33
CA LYS A 475 5.86 13.25 24.45
C LYS A 475 7.01 13.52 23.49
N GLY A 476 7.72 14.64 23.65
CA GLY A 476 8.85 15.02 22.82
C GLY A 476 8.48 15.71 21.50
N ALA A 477 7.24 16.20 21.34
CA ALA A 477 6.88 17.01 20.19
C ALA A 477 7.75 18.26 20.12
N THR A 478 8.27 18.53 18.93
CA THR A 478 9.11 19.71 18.62
C THR A 478 8.38 20.69 17.69
N THR A 479 7.23 20.26 17.18
CA THR A 479 6.30 21.05 16.37
C THR A 479 4.90 20.77 16.86
N VAL A 480 4.04 21.80 16.79
CA VAL A 480 2.59 21.62 16.86
C VAL A 480 1.99 22.31 15.64
N LEU A 481 1.33 21.52 14.81
CA LEU A 481 0.48 22.02 13.74
C LEU A 481 -0.90 22.33 14.33
N LEU A 482 -1.33 23.59 14.27
CA LEU A 482 -2.62 24.01 14.83
C LEU A 482 -3.50 24.62 13.74
N GLN A 483 -4.63 23.98 13.46
CA GLN A 483 -5.61 24.43 12.47
C GLN A 483 -7.02 24.37 13.06
N GLY A 484 -7.91 25.24 12.62
CA GLY A 484 -9.30 25.25 13.07
C GLY A 484 -10.27 25.69 12.00
N GLY A 485 -11.55 25.71 12.39
CA GLY A 485 -12.58 26.33 11.58
C GLY A 485 -12.44 27.86 11.54
N HIS A 486 -13.02 28.45 10.49
CA HIS A 486 -13.15 29.90 10.29
C HIS A 486 -14.21 30.48 11.24
N ASN A 487 -13.85 30.64 12.52
CA ASN A 487 -14.74 31.16 13.56
C ASN A 487 -14.66 32.70 13.64
N PRO A 488 -15.70 33.45 13.21
CA PRO A 488 -15.67 34.92 13.19
C PRO A 488 -15.78 35.58 14.56
N THR A 489 -16.03 34.81 15.64
CA THR A 489 -16.14 35.35 17.01
C THR A 489 -14.81 35.43 17.74
N LEU A 490 -13.75 34.83 17.19
CA LEU A 490 -12.42 34.83 17.81
C LEU A 490 -11.68 36.16 17.51
N PRO A 491 -11.31 36.94 18.53
CA PRO A 491 -10.53 38.15 18.33
C PRO A 491 -9.08 37.82 17.98
N LEU A 492 -8.37 38.74 17.31
CA LEU A 492 -6.94 38.57 16.97
C LEU A 492 -6.08 38.23 18.19
N ASP A 493 -6.38 38.83 19.35
CA ASP A 493 -5.63 38.60 20.59
C ASP A 493 -5.65 37.13 21.06
N TYR A 494 -6.71 36.36 20.74
CA TYR A 494 -6.76 34.92 21.02
C TYR A 494 -5.60 34.19 20.30
N TYR A 495 -5.44 34.46 19.01
CA TYR A 495 -4.40 33.86 18.17
C TYR A 495 -2.99 34.30 18.58
N LEU A 496 -2.80 35.60 18.84
CA LEU A 496 -1.51 36.12 19.29
C LEU A 496 -1.11 35.56 20.65
N THR A 497 -2.06 35.40 21.56
CA THR A 497 -1.82 34.81 22.89
C THR A 497 -1.44 33.34 22.78
N LEU A 498 -2.09 32.56 21.90
CA LEU A 498 -1.68 31.17 21.64
C LEU A 498 -0.22 31.08 21.21
N VAL A 499 0.23 31.95 20.29
CA VAL A 499 1.62 31.94 19.82
C VAL A 499 2.58 32.34 20.95
N ARG A 500 2.34 33.49 21.60
CA ARG A 500 3.21 34.01 22.68
C ARG A 500 3.35 33.03 23.83
N GLU A 501 2.23 32.49 24.29
CA GLU A 501 2.21 31.57 25.43
C GLU A 501 2.80 30.20 25.05
N THR A 502 2.63 29.74 23.81
CA THR A 502 3.34 28.55 23.32
C THR A 502 4.85 28.76 23.39
N ARG A 503 5.36 29.89 22.86
CA ARG A 503 6.79 30.20 22.87
C ARG A 503 7.34 30.40 24.29
N ARG A 504 6.53 30.97 25.19
CA ARG A 504 6.91 31.22 26.59
C ARG A 504 6.93 29.96 27.44
N ARG A 505 5.90 29.13 27.36
CA ARG A 505 5.73 27.92 28.19
C ARG A 505 6.45 26.70 27.61
N PHE A 506 6.59 26.62 26.28
CA PHE A 506 7.15 25.49 25.56
C PHE A 506 8.17 25.94 24.49
N PRO A 507 9.32 26.53 24.88
CA PRO A 507 10.29 27.10 23.95
C PRO A 507 10.89 26.08 22.96
N GLN A 508 10.81 24.79 23.26
CA GLN A 508 11.21 23.68 22.40
C GLN A 508 10.19 23.34 21.30
N VAL A 509 8.95 23.84 21.41
CA VAL A 509 7.89 23.62 20.41
C VAL A 509 7.88 24.78 19.43
N THR A 510 7.91 24.44 18.14
CA THR A 510 7.71 25.38 17.04
C THR A 510 6.21 25.55 16.78
N PRO A 511 5.65 26.76 16.91
CA PRO A 511 4.27 27.03 16.49
C PRO A 511 4.18 26.98 14.96
N HIS A 512 3.52 25.96 14.42
CA HIS A 512 3.19 25.82 13.00
C HIS A 512 1.69 26.06 12.81
N PHE A 513 1.23 27.26 13.18
CA PHE A 513 -0.19 27.53 13.38
C PHE A 513 -0.82 28.26 12.20
N PHE A 514 -2.11 28.01 11.99
CA PHE A 514 -3.04 28.78 11.14
C PHE A 514 -2.73 28.73 9.63
N THR A 515 -3.69 28.28 8.84
CA THR A 515 -3.61 28.32 7.38
C THR A 515 -3.73 29.73 6.83
N ALA A 516 -3.38 29.91 5.56
CA ALA A 516 -3.62 31.15 4.81
C ALA A 516 -5.08 31.63 4.90
N SER A 517 -6.03 30.68 4.86
CA SER A 517 -7.45 31.00 4.94
C SER A 517 -7.89 31.49 6.33
N GLU A 518 -7.28 31.00 7.40
CA GLU A 518 -7.51 31.51 8.77
C GLU A 518 -6.91 32.92 8.92
N ILE A 519 -5.70 33.15 8.41
CA ILE A 519 -5.05 34.47 8.42
C ILE A 519 -5.88 35.51 7.65
N THR A 520 -6.49 35.12 6.53
CA THR A 520 -7.41 35.99 5.78
C THR A 520 -8.60 36.40 6.64
N LEU A 521 -9.23 35.44 7.33
CA LEU A 521 -10.33 35.74 8.26
C LEU A 521 -9.88 36.63 9.43
N MET A 522 -8.68 36.41 9.97
CA MET A 522 -8.13 37.26 11.05
C MET A 522 -8.04 38.72 10.59
N ALA A 523 -7.56 38.96 9.36
CA ALA A 523 -7.47 40.29 8.78
C ALA A 523 -8.87 40.93 8.62
N GLU A 524 -9.86 40.17 8.15
CA GLU A 524 -11.25 40.62 8.02
C GLU A 524 -11.89 40.99 9.37
N VAL A 525 -11.76 40.10 10.37
CA VAL A 525 -12.33 40.30 11.72
C VAL A 525 -11.65 41.47 12.44
N ALA A 526 -10.32 41.56 12.35
CA ALA A 526 -9.55 42.65 12.94
C ALA A 526 -9.62 43.96 12.14
N LYS A 527 -10.22 43.95 10.94
CA LYS A 527 -10.30 45.09 10.01
C LYS A 527 -8.93 45.69 9.69
N THR A 528 -7.97 44.82 9.39
CA THR A 528 -6.57 45.19 9.08
C THR A 528 -6.07 44.42 7.85
N THR A 529 -4.80 44.62 7.47
CA THR A 529 -4.19 43.95 6.31
C THR A 529 -3.62 42.57 6.67
N ILE A 530 -3.44 41.71 5.66
CA ILE A 530 -2.77 40.40 5.82
C ILE A 530 -1.33 40.62 6.31
N GLU A 531 -0.63 41.61 5.77
CA GLU A 531 0.72 42.01 6.18
C GLU A 531 0.78 42.38 7.67
N ASP A 532 -0.18 43.16 8.17
CA ASP A 532 -0.23 43.54 9.59
C ASP A 532 -0.52 42.34 10.51
N ILE A 533 -1.34 41.38 10.06
CA ILE A 533 -1.56 40.13 10.81
C ILE A 533 -0.27 39.31 10.88
N LEU A 534 0.40 39.14 9.74
CA LEU A 534 1.65 38.39 9.65
C LEU A 534 2.77 39.06 10.47
N GLU A 535 2.86 40.38 10.45
CA GLU A 535 3.78 41.14 11.30
C GLU A 535 3.54 40.82 12.79
N GLN A 536 2.29 40.91 13.23
CA GLN A 536 1.94 40.64 14.63
C GLN A 536 2.18 39.19 15.04
N LEU A 537 1.92 38.22 14.16
CA LEU A 537 2.25 36.81 14.39
C LEU A 537 3.77 36.59 14.46
N TYR A 538 4.54 37.29 13.61
CA TYR A 538 5.99 37.23 13.63
C TYR A 538 6.55 37.79 14.95
N GLU A 539 6.07 38.95 15.39
CA GLU A 539 6.47 39.54 16.67
C GLU A 539 5.99 38.72 17.87
N ALA A 540 4.86 38.01 17.76
CA ALA A 540 4.41 37.04 18.77
C ALA A 540 5.34 35.80 18.86
N GLY A 541 6.17 35.55 17.85
CA GLY A 541 7.18 34.49 17.85
C GLY A 541 6.88 33.32 16.91
N GLN A 542 5.89 33.43 16.02
CA GLN A 542 5.65 32.44 14.98
C GLN A 542 6.64 32.63 13.81
N ARG A 543 7.18 31.53 13.28
CA ARG A 543 8.14 31.57 12.15
C ARG A 543 7.71 30.71 10.97
N THR A 544 6.70 29.86 11.16
CA THR A 544 6.26 28.93 10.12
C THR A 544 4.75 28.92 9.95
N ILE A 545 4.28 28.62 8.73
CA ILE A 545 2.85 28.56 8.37
C ILE A 545 2.54 27.23 7.66
N PRO A 546 1.50 26.48 8.07
CA PRO A 546 1.09 25.27 7.38
C PRO A 546 0.48 25.54 6.02
N GLY A 547 0.76 24.67 5.05
CA GLY A 547 0.26 24.75 3.68
C GLY A 547 -1.19 24.29 3.47
N GLY A 548 -1.94 24.03 4.54
CA GLY A 548 -3.34 23.63 4.45
C GLY A 548 -4.25 24.73 3.84
N GLY A 549 -5.42 24.33 3.35
CA GLY A 549 -6.40 25.24 2.73
C GLY A 549 -6.12 25.58 1.26
N ALA A 550 -5.06 25.02 0.67
CA ALA A 550 -4.76 25.15 -0.76
C ALA A 550 -5.67 24.27 -1.62
N GLU A 551 -5.91 23.03 -1.16
CA GLU A 551 -6.61 21.97 -1.89
C GLU A 551 -6.06 21.83 -3.32
N VAL A 552 -6.81 22.22 -4.36
CA VAL A 552 -6.29 22.40 -5.72
C VAL A 552 -6.46 23.87 -6.10
N LEU A 553 -5.36 24.56 -6.41
CA LEU A 553 -5.32 25.99 -6.75
C LEU A 553 -5.74 26.23 -8.21
N SER A 554 -6.92 25.70 -8.58
CA SER A 554 -7.63 25.94 -9.83
C SER A 554 -8.94 26.68 -9.53
N GLU A 555 -9.21 27.74 -10.28
CA GLU A 555 -10.48 28.50 -10.16
C GLU A 555 -11.70 27.59 -10.32
N ARG A 556 -11.64 26.65 -11.27
CA ARG A 556 -12.72 25.71 -11.55
C ARG A 556 -12.97 24.78 -10.36
N VAL A 557 -11.91 24.26 -9.75
CA VAL A 557 -12.03 23.34 -8.61
C VAL A 557 -12.50 24.08 -7.37
N ARG A 558 -11.87 25.21 -7.02
CA ARG A 558 -12.22 25.98 -5.81
C ARG A 558 -13.65 26.51 -5.83
N THR A 559 -14.09 27.04 -6.98
CA THR A 559 -15.50 27.45 -7.16
C THR A 559 -16.46 26.30 -6.91
N ARG A 560 -16.07 25.07 -7.25
CA ARG A 560 -16.91 23.89 -7.11
C ARG A 560 -16.96 23.35 -5.68
N ILE A 561 -15.83 23.29 -4.96
CA ILE A 561 -15.75 22.55 -3.68
C ILE A 561 -15.58 23.44 -2.44
N GLU A 562 -15.14 24.69 -2.60
CA GLU A 562 -14.87 25.62 -1.49
C GLU A 562 -15.04 27.11 -1.87
N PRO A 563 -16.21 27.51 -2.40
CA PRO A 563 -16.40 28.83 -3.01
C PRO A 563 -16.18 30.03 -2.05
N LYS A 564 -16.22 29.81 -0.73
CA LYS A 564 -16.09 30.88 0.28
C LYS A 564 -14.67 31.13 0.78
N LYS A 565 -13.70 30.30 0.40
CA LYS A 565 -12.27 30.51 0.76
C LYS A 565 -11.53 31.40 -0.24
N GLY A 566 -12.26 32.04 -1.16
CA GLY A 566 -11.68 32.79 -2.28
C GLY A 566 -11.03 31.89 -3.34
N GLY A 567 -10.64 32.51 -4.45
CA GLY A 567 -9.90 31.85 -5.53
C GLY A 567 -8.44 31.52 -5.14
N PRO A 568 -7.66 30.91 -6.05
CA PRO A 568 -6.25 30.56 -5.83
C PRO A 568 -5.38 31.71 -5.31
N ARG A 569 -5.63 32.94 -5.80
CA ARG A 569 -4.88 34.14 -5.40
C ARG A 569 -4.95 34.41 -3.90
N ALA A 570 -6.11 34.21 -3.27
CA ALA A 570 -6.26 34.47 -1.83
C ALA A 570 -5.28 33.65 -0.98
N TRP A 571 -5.07 32.38 -1.35
CA TRP A 571 -4.09 31.53 -0.68
C TRP A 571 -2.65 31.96 -1.01
N LEU A 572 -2.36 32.22 -2.30
CA LEU A 572 -1.02 32.61 -2.76
C LEU A 572 -0.55 33.94 -2.17
N ASP A 573 -1.44 34.92 -2.04
CA ASP A 573 -1.10 36.26 -1.57
C ASP A 573 -0.69 36.26 -0.09
N VAL A 574 -1.34 35.43 0.74
CA VAL A 574 -0.93 35.25 2.15
C VAL A 574 0.45 34.62 2.24
N HIS A 575 0.71 33.54 1.49
CA HIS A 575 2.03 32.91 1.49
C HIS A 575 3.12 33.84 0.93
N ARG A 576 2.81 34.63 -0.11
CA ARG A 576 3.72 35.66 -0.63
C ARG A 576 4.07 36.71 0.42
N ALA A 577 3.06 37.25 1.11
CA ALA A 577 3.28 38.23 2.18
C ALA A 577 4.09 37.61 3.33
N ALA A 578 3.79 36.36 3.69
CA ALA A 578 4.50 35.65 4.75
C ALA A 578 5.97 35.41 4.39
N HIS A 579 6.25 34.94 3.17
CA HIS A 579 7.63 34.72 2.71
C HIS A 579 8.41 36.03 2.62
N ARG A 580 7.79 37.12 2.17
CA ARG A 580 8.40 38.46 2.17
C ARG A 580 8.80 38.91 3.58
N ARG A 581 7.99 38.58 4.60
CA ARG A 581 8.30 38.90 6.01
C ARG A 581 9.38 38.00 6.62
N GLY A 582 9.63 36.83 6.03
CA GLY A 582 10.62 35.86 6.47
C GLY A 582 10.05 34.57 7.07
N PHE A 583 8.73 34.34 6.96
CA PHE A 583 8.16 33.04 7.33
C PHE A 583 8.62 31.95 6.37
N LYS A 584 8.78 30.74 6.90
CA LYS A 584 8.80 29.51 6.10
C LYS A 584 7.41 28.88 6.08
N SER A 585 7.07 28.16 5.01
CA SER A 585 5.79 27.45 4.97
C SER A 585 5.89 26.13 4.22
N THR A 586 4.83 25.33 4.30
CA THR A 586 4.65 24.17 3.41
C THR A 586 3.61 24.50 2.34
N ALA A 587 3.56 23.72 1.26
CA ALA A 587 2.46 23.71 0.31
C ALA A 587 1.85 22.31 0.30
N THR A 588 0.52 22.21 0.20
CA THR A 588 -0.20 20.94 0.21
C THR A 588 -1.15 20.84 -0.95
N MET A 589 -1.52 19.62 -1.36
CA MET A 589 -2.55 19.41 -2.37
C MET A 589 -3.43 18.22 -2.00
N MET A 590 -4.71 18.50 -1.76
CA MET A 590 -5.74 17.47 -1.68
C MET A 590 -6.17 17.12 -3.11
N TYR A 591 -5.96 15.89 -3.55
CA TYR A 591 -6.35 15.43 -4.89
C TYR A 591 -7.24 14.20 -4.82
N GLY A 592 -7.72 13.73 -5.97
CA GLY A 592 -8.57 12.56 -6.08
C GLY A 592 -10.06 12.86 -5.97
N HIS A 593 -10.46 14.10 -6.26
CA HIS A 593 -11.85 14.54 -6.21
C HIS A 593 -12.39 14.96 -7.60
N VAL A 594 -12.64 16.24 -7.82
CA VAL A 594 -13.27 16.80 -9.03
C VAL A 594 -12.28 17.36 -10.07
N GLU A 595 -10.98 17.30 -9.77
CA GLU A 595 -9.90 17.89 -10.55
C GLU A 595 -9.55 17.09 -11.81
N THR A 596 -9.00 17.75 -12.81
CA THR A 596 -8.37 17.15 -13.99
C THR A 596 -6.86 17.30 -13.90
N ALA A 597 -6.13 16.66 -14.82
CA ALA A 597 -4.68 16.86 -14.92
C ALA A 597 -4.29 18.34 -15.12
N ASP A 598 -5.10 19.13 -15.83
CA ASP A 598 -4.84 20.56 -15.98
C ASP A 598 -4.97 21.34 -14.68
N ASP A 599 -5.99 21.02 -13.87
CA ASP A 599 -6.17 21.70 -12.58
C ASP A 599 -5.02 21.39 -11.61
N LEU A 600 -4.48 20.17 -11.68
CA LEU A 600 -3.29 19.77 -10.93
C LEU A 600 -2.04 20.54 -11.40
N LEU A 601 -1.89 20.72 -12.71
CA LEU A 601 -0.80 21.54 -13.27
C LEU A 601 -0.96 23.02 -12.92
N ASP A 602 -2.17 23.55 -12.86
CA ASP A 602 -2.43 24.92 -12.39
C ASP A 602 -2.01 25.09 -10.93
N HIS A 603 -2.27 24.08 -10.09
CA HIS A 603 -1.77 24.05 -8.72
C HIS A 603 -0.23 24.06 -8.69
N PHE A 604 0.40 23.13 -9.41
CA PHE A 604 1.86 23.04 -9.43
C PHE A 604 2.53 24.30 -9.98
N ASP A 605 2.03 24.87 -11.08
CA ASP A 605 2.56 26.10 -11.66
C ASP A 605 2.43 27.28 -10.69
N SER A 606 1.30 27.37 -9.96
CA SER A 606 1.06 28.44 -8.98
C SER A 606 2.07 28.41 -7.83
N ILE A 607 2.25 27.24 -7.20
CA ILE A 607 3.18 27.13 -6.07
C ILE A 607 4.64 27.17 -6.51
N ARG A 608 4.94 26.65 -7.71
CA ARG A 608 6.28 26.70 -8.31
C ARG A 608 6.67 28.14 -8.65
N ALA A 609 5.76 28.93 -9.22
CA ALA A 609 6.00 30.35 -9.49
C ALA A 609 6.21 31.14 -8.19
N LEU A 610 5.38 30.94 -7.17
CA LEU A 610 5.57 31.61 -5.88
C LEU A 610 6.90 31.20 -5.21
N GLN A 611 7.30 29.93 -5.35
CA GLN A 611 8.59 29.47 -4.86
C GLN A 611 9.77 30.13 -5.60
N ASP A 612 9.65 30.45 -6.90
CA ASP A 612 10.66 31.21 -7.63
C ASP A 612 10.80 32.66 -7.10
N GLU A 613 9.73 33.25 -6.58
CA GLU A 613 9.74 34.63 -6.05
C GLU A 613 10.53 34.74 -4.73
N HIS A 614 10.38 33.77 -3.82
CA HIS A 614 10.85 33.93 -2.43
C HIS A 614 11.59 32.72 -1.82
N ALA A 615 11.52 31.53 -2.43
CA ALA A 615 12.05 30.29 -1.85
C ALA A 615 11.60 30.05 -0.38
N GLY A 616 10.34 30.37 -0.08
CA GLY A 616 9.78 30.31 1.26
C GLY A 616 9.14 28.97 1.62
N PHE A 617 8.79 28.13 0.63
CA PHE A 617 8.29 26.79 0.88
C PHE A 617 9.43 25.83 1.23
N THR A 618 9.27 25.07 2.32
CA THR A 618 10.21 24.03 2.76
C THR A 618 9.83 22.65 2.21
N ALA A 619 8.54 22.38 2.02
CA ALA A 619 8.09 21.07 1.53
C ALA A 619 6.79 21.14 0.75
N PHE A 620 6.61 20.17 -0.15
CA PHE A 620 5.33 19.86 -0.78
C PHE A 620 4.74 18.55 -0.25
N VAL A 621 3.42 18.54 0.00
CA VAL A 621 2.70 17.39 0.58
C VAL A 621 1.43 17.07 -0.23
N PRO A 622 1.43 16.04 -1.09
CA PRO A 622 0.21 15.57 -1.77
C PRO A 622 -0.54 14.55 -0.90
N TRP A 623 -1.87 14.67 -0.80
CA TRP A 623 -2.70 13.72 -0.05
C TRP A 623 -4.05 13.51 -0.73
N SER A 624 -4.61 12.30 -0.62
CA SER A 624 -5.86 11.94 -1.28
C SER A 624 -7.08 12.35 -0.46
N PHE A 625 -8.10 12.87 -1.14
CA PHE A 625 -9.40 13.20 -0.56
C PHE A 625 -10.07 11.96 0.06
N LYS A 626 -10.51 12.07 1.32
CA LYS A 626 -11.28 11.04 2.02
C LYS A 626 -12.77 11.40 2.05
N PRO A 627 -13.65 10.57 1.46
CA PRO A 627 -15.03 10.97 1.22
C PRO A 627 -15.97 10.86 2.42
N GLY A 628 -15.67 10.04 3.43
CA GLY A 628 -16.60 9.75 4.53
C GLY A 628 -17.12 11.00 5.25
N ASN A 629 -18.42 11.06 5.49
CA ASN A 629 -19.10 12.15 6.21
C ASN A 629 -18.96 13.54 5.54
N THR A 630 -18.75 13.58 4.22
CA THR A 630 -18.63 14.83 3.45
C THR A 630 -19.83 15.03 2.50
N LEU A 631 -20.04 16.26 2.03
CA LEU A 631 -21.03 16.50 0.97
C LEU A 631 -20.61 15.88 -0.36
N LEU A 632 -19.30 15.82 -0.63
CA LEU A 632 -18.74 15.21 -1.85
C LEU A 632 -18.91 13.69 -1.89
N GLU A 633 -19.11 13.02 -0.75
CA GLU A 633 -19.37 11.58 -0.66
C GLU A 633 -20.53 11.14 -1.56
N LYS A 634 -21.48 12.04 -1.85
CA LYS A 634 -22.61 11.77 -2.76
C LYS A 634 -22.14 11.42 -4.17
N TRP A 635 -21.02 11.99 -4.61
CA TRP A 635 -20.48 11.85 -5.97
C TRP A 635 -19.19 11.03 -6.01
N ILE A 636 -18.45 11.04 -4.91
CA ILE A 636 -17.12 10.43 -4.81
C ILE A 636 -17.19 9.44 -3.65
N LYS A 637 -17.47 8.18 -3.96
CA LYS A 637 -17.68 7.13 -2.96
C LYS A 637 -16.38 6.56 -2.41
N HIS A 638 -15.30 6.67 -3.17
CA HIS A 638 -14.02 6.04 -2.85
C HIS A 638 -12.89 7.01 -3.12
N TYR A 639 -11.92 7.03 -2.20
CA TYR A 639 -10.67 7.75 -2.38
C TYR A 639 -9.78 7.06 -3.43
N LYS A 640 -8.78 7.79 -3.95
CA LYS A 640 -7.79 7.24 -4.89
C LYS A 640 -6.83 6.30 -4.16
N GLY A 641 -6.53 5.14 -4.78
CA GLY A 641 -5.69 4.13 -4.16
C GLY A 641 -4.19 4.44 -4.23
N PRO A 642 -3.35 3.50 -3.74
CA PRO A 642 -1.91 3.73 -3.57
C PRO A 642 -1.17 4.02 -4.87
N ASN A 643 -1.56 3.44 -6.01
CA ASN A 643 -0.83 3.68 -7.26
C ASN A 643 -1.02 5.13 -7.76
N ALA A 644 -2.22 5.69 -7.61
CA ALA A 644 -2.48 7.09 -7.92
C ALA A 644 -1.67 8.03 -7.00
N TYR A 645 -1.54 7.68 -5.73
CA TYR A 645 -0.72 8.42 -4.77
C TYR A 645 0.77 8.38 -5.10
N LEU A 646 1.33 7.19 -5.35
CA LEU A 646 2.73 7.04 -5.73
C LEU A 646 3.06 7.81 -7.01
N ARG A 647 2.12 7.84 -7.98
CA ARG A 647 2.24 8.71 -9.15
C ARG A 647 2.27 10.18 -8.75
N MET A 648 1.30 10.65 -7.97
CA MET A 648 1.20 12.05 -7.58
C MET A 648 2.48 12.54 -6.88
N LEU A 649 2.99 11.75 -5.94
CA LEU A 649 4.23 12.02 -5.23
C LEU A 649 5.44 12.11 -6.18
N ALA A 650 5.59 11.12 -7.07
CA ALA A 650 6.69 11.08 -8.02
C ALA A 650 6.65 12.26 -9.00
N VAL A 651 5.47 12.60 -9.52
CA VAL A 651 5.30 13.79 -10.38
C VAL A 651 5.64 15.07 -9.62
N SER A 652 5.24 15.17 -8.35
CA SER A 652 5.54 16.35 -7.52
C SER A 652 7.05 16.58 -7.40
N ARG A 653 7.84 15.53 -7.16
CA ARG A 653 9.32 15.60 -7.15
C ARG A 653 9.89 16.09 -8.48
N LEU A 654 9.33 15.63 -9.59
CA LEU A 654 9.84 15.93 -10.93
C LEU A 654 9.45 17.32 -11.41
N TYR A 655 8.20 17.74 -11.17
CA TYR A 655 7.65 18.97 -11.71
C TYR A 655 7.98 20.19 -10.84
N LEU A 656 8.02 20.02 -9.51
CA LEU A 656 8.41 21.06 -8.56
C LEU A 656 9.94 21.11 -8.41
N ASP A 657 10.60 21.62 -9.46
CA ASP A 657 12.06 21.68 -9.54
C ASP A 657 12.73 22.49 -8.41
N ASN A 658 11.99 23.44 -7.84
CA ASN A 658 12.45 24.40 -6.84
C ASN A 658 11.94 24.14 -5.40
N PHE A 659 11.27 23.01 -5.16
CA PHE A 659 10.93 22.55 -3.81
C PHE A 659 12.04 21.65 -3.26
N PRO A 660 12.61 21.93 -2.08
CA PRO A 660 13.71 21.12 -1.55
C PRO A 660 13.20 19.73 -1.13
N HIS A 661 12.05 19.67 -0.45
CA HIS A 661 11.52 18.43 0.12
C HIS A 661 10.14 18.06 -0.44
N VAL A 662 9.92 16.76 -0.60
CA VAL A 662 8.60 16.17 -0.89
C VAL A 662 8.32 15.15 0.19
N GLN A 663 7.20 15.34 0.89
CA GLN A 663 6.81 14.55 2.04
C GLN A 663 5.89 13.40 1.64
N ALA A 664 6.11 12.23 2.22
CA ALA A 664 5.20 11.10 2.16
C ALA A 664 3.99 11.35 3.09
N SER A 665 2.78 11.14 2.60
CA SER A 665 1.53 11.32 3.35
C SER A 665 1.03 10.00 3.94
N TRP A 666 1.85 9.31 4.73
CA TRP A 666 1.46 8.02 5.35
C TRP A 666 0.15 8.14 6.14
N PHE A 667 -0.13 9.31 6.73
CA PHE A 667 -1.33 9.54 7.52
C PHE A 667 -2.61 9.45 6.70
N SER A 668 -2.61 9.90 5.44
CA SER A 668 -3.77 9.83 4.54
C SER A 668 -3.74 8.55 3.69
N GLU A 669 -2.58 7.96 3.43
CA GLU A 669 -2.45 6.85 2.48
C GLU A 669 -2.21 5.47 3.12
N GLY A 670 -1.99 5.42 4.44
CA GLY A 670 -1.58 4.23 5.18
C GLY A 670 -0.06 4.09 5.28
N LYS A 671 0.39 3.38 6.33
CA LYS A 671 1.82 3.17 6.64
C LYS A 671 2.54 2.42 5.51
N GLU A 672 1.89 1.46 4.89
CA GLU A 672 2.45 0.64 3.81
C GLU A 672 2.73 1.48 2.56
N SER A 673 1.75 2.26 2.11
CA SER A 673 1.90 3.20 0.98
C SER A 673 2.95 4.28 1.28
N GLY A 674 2.98 4.78 2.51
CA GLY A 674 3.99 5.73 2.99
C GLY A 674 5.42 5.17 2.93
N GLN A 675 5.60 3.90 3.29
CA GLN A 675 6.90 3.23 3.19
C GLN A 675 7.34 3.04 1.73
N VAL A 676 6.44 2.63 0.84
CA VAL A 676 6.76 2.49 -0.59
C VAL A 676 7.09 3.84 -1.23
N ALA A 677 6.41 4.92 -0.81
CA ALA A 677 6.62 6.29 -1.30
C ALA A 677 8.07 6.79 -1.17
N LEU A 678 8.85 6.27 -0.21
CA LEU A 678 10.28 6.60 -0.04
C LEU A 678 11.12 6.19 -1.26
N HIS A 679 10.67 5.21 -2.04
CA HIS A 679 11.28 4.82 -3.31
C HIS A 679 10.71 5.56 -4.53
N PHE A 680 9.72 6.44 -4.34
CA PHE A 680 9.05 7.22 -5.39
C PHE A 680 9.37 8.73 -5.31
N GLY A 681 10.48 9.10 -4.64
CA GLY A 681 11.01 10.46 -4.63
C GLY A 681 10.70 11.29 -3.39
N ALA A 682 10.01 10.73 -2.39
CA ALA A 682 9.94 11.32 -1.06
C ALA A 682 11.32 11.29 -0.38
N ASP A 683 11.66 12.35 0.34
CA ASP A 683 12.82 12.39 1.25
C ASP A 683 12.41 12.63 2.71
N ASP A 684 11.12 12.85 2.95
CA ASP A 684 10.56 13.14 4.25
C ASP A 684 9.36 12.24 4.52
N TRP A 685 9.33 11.62 5.70
CA TRP A 685 8.24 10.78 6.17
C TRP A 685 7.06 11.61 6.66
N GLY A 686 7.29 12.85 7.11
CA GLY A 686 6.28 13.69 7.75
C GLY A 686 6.25 13.55 9.27
N GLY A 687 5.12 13.90 9.89
CA GLY A 687 5.00 14.04 11.33
C GLY A 687 4.50 12.80 12.07
N THR A 688 4.75 12.71 13.38
CA THR A 688 3.85 11.98 14.30
C THR A 688 2.50 12.69 14.35
N LEU A 689 1.43 11.95 14.69
CA LEU A 689 0.09 12.52 14.89
C LEU A 689 -0.50 11.96 16.19
N PHE A 690 -0.14 12.57 17.32
CA PHE A 690 -0.70 12.17 18.63
C PHE A 690 -2.19 12.48 18.74
N GLU A 691 -2.63 13.57 18.11
CA GLU A 691 -4.03 13.97 17.92
C GLU A 691 -4.22 14.43 16.47
N GLU A 692 -5.29 13.97 15.81
CA GLU A 692 -5.77 14.43 14.49
C GLU A 692 -7.29 14.25 14.47
N ASN A 693 -8.04 15.32 14.15
CA ASN A 693 -9.51 15.29 14.19
C ASN A 693 -10.17 15.42 12.81
N VAL A 694 -9.47 15.83 11.76
CA VAL A 694 -10.06 16.12 10.44
C VAL A 694 -10.31 14.82 9.67
N HIS A 695 -9.29 13.97 9.53
CA HIS A 695 -9.45 12.63 8.93
C HIS A 695 -10.26 11.72 9.85
N LYS A 696 -10.11 11.86 11.17
CA LYS A 696 -10.97 11.18 12.13
C LYS A 696 -12.46 11.50 11.92
N ALA A 697 -12.81 12.75 11.62
CA ALA A 697 -14.20 13.12 11.28
C ALA A 697 -14.69 12.48 9.97
N ALA A 698 -13.77 12.10 9.09
CA ALA A 698 -14.04 11.35 7.86
C ALA A 698 -13.93 9.82 8.04
N ASP A 699 -13.95 9.33 9.28
CA ASP A 699 -13.80 7.91 9.67
C ASP A 699 -12.51 7.25 9.16
N TYR A 700 -11.43 8.03 9.08
CA TYR A 700 -10.11 7.56 8.65
C TYR A 700 -9.04 7.91 9.68
N VAL A 701 -8.57 6.92 10.45
CA VAL A 701 -7.63 7.13 11.56
C VAL A 701 -6.37 6.31 11.36
N ASN A 702 -5.24 6.98 11.28
CA ASN A 702 -3.91 6.39 11.29
C ASN A 702 -3.08 7.04 12.41
N THR A 703 -2.45 6.22 13.25
CA THR A 703 -1.55 6.69 14.31
C THR A 703 -0.21 5.99 14.20
N ILE A 704 0.85 6.63 14.69
CA ILE A 704 2.20 6.08 14.65
C ILE A 704 3.03 6.58 15.84
N SER A 705 3.90 5.73 16.37
CA SER A 705 4.91 6.12 17.36
C SER A 705 6.22 6.52 16.69
N VAL A 706 7.13 7.17 17.43
CA VAL A 706 8.47 7.51 16.91
C VAL A 706 9.27 6.24 16.61
N GLU A 707 9.17 5.24 17.46
CA GLU A 707 9.84 3.94 17.29
C GLU A 707 9.35 3.24 16.02
N GLU A 708 8.04 3.29 15.75
CA GLU A 708 7.45 2.76 14.52
C GLU A 708 7.95 3.53 13.28
N ILE A 709 8.03 4.87 13.31
CA ILE A 709 8.59 5.67 12.20
C ILE A 709 10.03 5.24 11.92
N VAL A 710 10.87 5.18 12.96
CA VAL A 710 12.28 4.78 12.85
C VAL A 710 12.41 3.38 12.27
N MET A 711 11.59 2.44 12.73
CA MET A 711 11.54 1.08 12.21
C MET A 711 11.15 1.06 10.73
N LEU A 712 10.05 1.71 10.35
CA LEU A 712 9.54 1.70 8.97
C LEU A 712 10.52 2.34 7.98
N ILE A 713 11.20 3.43 8.37
CA ILE A 713 12.24 4.06 7.53
C ILE A 713 13.43 3.12 7.33
N ARG A 714 13.87 2.42 8.39
CA ARG A 714 14.97 1.43 8.30
C ARG A 714 14.61 0.23 7.46
N GLU A 715 13.40 -0.28 7.61
CA GLU A 715 12.88 -1.39 6.81
C GLU A 715 12.77 -1.05 5.32
N ALA A 716 12.58 0.22 4.97
CA ALA A 716 12.67 0.73 3.60
C ALA A 716 14.12 0.91 3.09
N GLY A 717 15.14 0.67 3.93
CA GLY A 717 16.54 0.78 3.56
C GLY A 717 17.14 2.19 3.72
N PHE A 718 16.54 3.05 4.53
CA PHE A 718 16.99 4.43 4.77
C PHE A 718 17.40 4.67 6.24
N THR A 719 18.14 5.76 6.48
CA THR A 719 18.53 6.26 7.79
C THR A 719 17.52 7.31 8.28
N PRO A 720 16.81 7.07 9.40
CA PRO A 720 15.87 8.04 9.95
C PRO A 720 16.57 9.23 10.61
N ALA A 721 16.01 10.42 10.42
CA ALA A 721 16.46 11.64 11.10
C ALA A 721 15.30 12.52 11.55
N GLN A 722 15.28 12.92 12.82
CA GLN A 722 14.32 13.90 13.32
C GLN A 722 14.74 15.30 12.85
N ARG A 723 13.78 16.10 12.37
CA ARG A 723 13.97 17.47 11.90
C ARG A 723 13.04 18.48 12.57
N THR A 724 13.36 19.76 12.45
CA THR A 724 12.43 20.88 12.65
C THR A 724 11.55 21.11 11.41
N PRO A 725 10.52 21.99 11.46
CA PRO A 725 9.76 22.39 10.26
C PRO A 725 10.60 23.12 9.19
N GLU A 726 11.74 23.68 9.60
CA GLU A 726 12.73 24.33 8.73
C GLU A 726 13.80 23.35 8.23
N TYR A 727 13.63 22.05 8.50
CA TYR A 727 14.51 20.95 8.06
C TYR A 727 15.90 20.93 8.72
N GLU A 728 16.08 21.58 9.87
CA GLU A 728 17.27 21.40 10.70
C GLU A 728 17.22 20.03 11.38
N ILE A 729 18.30 19.25 11.28
CA ILE A 729 18.37 17.91 11.88
C ILE A 729 18.65 18.01 13.38
N LEU A 730 17.74 17.46 14.17
CA LEU A 730 17.83 17.40 15.64
C LEU A 730 18.52 16.11 16.11
N ALA A 731 18.22 14.98 15.46
CA ALA A 731 18.78 13.68 15.80
C ALA A 731 18.83 12.75 14.58
N ARG A 732 19.79 11.82 14.55
CA ARG A 732 19.86 10.70 13.60
C ARG A 732 19.73 9.40 14.38
N TYR A 733 18.99 8.44 13.84
CA TYR A 733 18.61 7.20 14.52
C TYR A 733 19.32 5.98 13.98
#